data_AF-A0A0Q8N6G5-F1
#
_entry.id   AF-A0A0Q8N6G5-F1
#
_cell.length_a   1.000
_cell.length_b   1.000
_cell.length_c   1.000
_cell.angle_alpha   90.00
_cell.angle_beta   90.00
_cell.angle_gamma   90.00
#
_symmetry.space_group_name_H-M   'P 1'
#
loop_
_entity.id
_entity.type
_entity.pdbx_description
1 polymer ?
#
loop_
_entity_poly.entity_id
_entity_poly.type
_entity_poly.pdbx_seq_one_letter_code
_entity_poly.pdbx_strand_id
1 'polypeptide(L)'
;MKYYSTLFLLVFFVTCSAFSQGKAVKYTVSSGETVNQIAQKFKVTPFDIYELNPDARNGVKPNTVLLIPAASNKNTDKKETAAVKSTGNSKAITHEVQPKETLFGLEKKYGISDEALKAANPFLVTDGLQPGQTLTIPGKGSASKAAATSDKKQKGTEKYVYHDVAPKETKFGIAKQYGISIEELEKKNPEIVTSLPVGYRLTIKGTAPKTETPAPVTTAAKPEETKKPAESKKAVSYMEYQVKPKETFYSLGRVFHLTQEELTALNPSLSEGVKEGMVLKVPAGYVAPAPIVAQSQPVEKPVQTSVEKPAEKAIEKPVESKGGGIKIVDKVKSETVSADPEIVELTKKRGQGERKKVVLLLPFNLAKLQSDTTGMAARLKTDKFLNMTLDFYSGAMMAIDSARTLKLPIDVAIYDSQETKTTSNISSLIAQNKLQEADAVVGPFYQNNAESTANSLRLYNVPVISPLSKDVANPIDNLYQTIPSNDVVRNAIFDYMRAKNGNIVAVVDKKKESVISYIKQNQKGVVFAALTETGGLDVANLKSLLLPNRMNYVVMETGNTAMIKTVIKALTDAQKTCQVQLVILEQNSTLDTDEISFDNLVKLKLMYPSVTRDSDDQSVSIFKKEYKLKNKAYPNTYATRGFDVTFDTMMRLVQGKTYQETADLMTTQQVDNKFQFYKKEDGGHANKGVYILYYDSDLTLKEAN
;
A
#
# COMPACT_ATOMS: atom_id res chain seq x y z
N MET A 1 20.59 49.17 -54.78
CA MET A 1 19.67 49.11 -55.95
C MET A 1 19.56 47.64 -56.39
N LYS A 2 18.35 47.15 -56.66
CA LYS A 2 18.05 45.90 -57.41
C LYS A 2 18.55 44.56 -56.78
N TYR A 3 18.11 43.44 -57.37
CA TYR A 3 18.07 42.09 -56.81
C TYR A 3 18.66 41.04 -57.78
N TYR A 4 18.86 39.81 -57.27
CA TYR A 4 19.05 38.54 -58.01
C TYR A 4 20.39 38.40 -58.78
N SER A 5 20.95 37.21 -59.04
CA SER A 5 20.55 35.83 -58.66
C SER A 5 21.79 34.95 -58.53
N THR A 6 21.82 34.00 -57.58
CA THR A 6 22.79 32.88 -57.61
C THR A 6 22.20 31.60 -57.03
N LEU A 7 22.28 30.53 -57.82
CA LEU A 7 21.85 29.18 -57.48
C LEU A 7 22.79 28.56 -56.43
N PHE A 8 22.25 28.11 -55.29
CA PHE A 8 23.02 27.33 -54.31
C PHE A 8 22.49 25.88 -54.25
N LEU A 9 23.21 24.98 -54.91
CA LEU A 9 22.85 23.56 -55.02
C LEU A 9 23.26 22.80 -53.75
N LEU A 10 22.49 22.94 -52.66
CA LEU A 10 22.79 22.23 -51.41
C LEU A 10 22.38 20.75 -51.52
N VAL A 11 23.37 19.88 -51.76
CA VAL A 11 23.19 18.43 -51.85
C VAL A 11 22.79 17.87 -50.48
N PHE A 12 21.49 17.64 -50.30
CA PHE A 12 20.95 17.05 -49.08
C PHE A 12 21.26 15.55 -49.07
N PHE A 13 22.22 15.12 -48.24
CA PHE A 13 22.55 13.71 -48.04
C PHE A 13 21.44 13.01 -47.24
N VAL A 14 20.31 12.73 -47.90
CA VAL A 14 19.28 11.85 -47.36
C VAL A 14 19.82 10.43 -47.37
N THR A 15 20.41 10.00 -46.25
CA THR A 15 20.69 8.60 -45.97
C THR A 15 19.36 7.85 -45.80
N CYS A 16 18.75 7.49 -46.92
CA CYS A 16 17.50 6.75 -46.96
C CYS A 16 17.72 5.33 -46.43
N SER A 17 17.61 5.15 -45.11
CA SER A 17 17.50 3.84 -44.48
C SER A 17 16.22 3.17 -44.97
N ALA A 18 16.35 2.40 -46.04
CA ALA A 18 15.26 1.62 -46.63
C ALA A 18 14.86 0.48 -45.67
N PHE A 19 14.05 0.81 -44.66
CA PHE A 19 13.41 -0.17 -43.80
C PHE A 19 12.56 -1.10 -44.67
N SER A 20 12.92 -2.38 -44.68
CA SER A 20 12.11 -3.43 -45.30
C SER A 20 10.77 -3.52 -44.55
N GLN A 21 9.72 -2.93 -45.12
CA GLN A 21 8.38 -3.00 -44.55
C GLN A 21 7.84 -4.42 -44.69
N GLY A 22 7.89 -5.18 -43.60
CA GLY A 22 7.10 -6.40 -43.46
C GLY A 22 5.63 -6.06 -43.70
N LYS A 23 4.98 -6.77 -44.64
CA LYS A 23 3.59 -6.47 -45.02
C LYS A 23 2.67 -6.64 -43.82
N ALA A 24 2.01 -5.56 -43.39
CA ALA A 24 0.99 -5.62 -42.35
C ALA A 24 -0.41 -5.80 -42.97
N VAL A 25 -1.20 -6.69 -42.39
CA VAL A 25 -2.60 -6.94 -42.72
C VAL A 25 -3.47 -6.04 -41.84
N LYS A 26 -4.40 -5.28 -42.44
CA LYS A 26 -5.42 -4.55 -41.69
C LYS A 26 -6.51 -5.50 -41.23
N TYR A 27 -6.81 -5.49 -39.94
CA TYR A 27 -7.85 -6.33 -39.34
C TYR A 27 -8.82 -5.49 -38.49
N THR A 28 -10.12 -5.70 -38.66
CA THR A 28 -11.16 -4.99 -37.89
C THR A 28 -11.65 -5.86 -36.74
N VAL A 29 -11.54 -5.35 -35.52
CA VAL A 29 -11.90 -6.03 -34.25
C VAL A 29 -13.41 -6.29 -34.18
N SER A 30 -13.79 -7.55 -33.98
CA SER A 30 -15.19 -7.98 -33.83
C SER A 30 -15.75 -7.60 -32.45
N SER A 31 -17.07 -7.69 -32.26
CA SER A 31 -17.67 -7.41 -30.94
C SER A 31 -17.19 -8.43 -29.90
N GLY A 32 -16.61 -7.94 -28.79
CA GLY A 32 -16.03 -8.78 -27.73
C GLY A 32 -14.66 -9.42 -28.05
N GLU A 33 -14.06 -9.16 -29.22
CA GLU A 33 -12.79 -9.78 -29.63
C GLU A 33 -11.57 -9.06 -29.02
N THR A 34 -10.67 -9.82 -28.40
CA THR A 34 -9.49 -9.32 -27.67
C THR A 34 -8.20 -9.45 -28.48
N VAL A 35 -7.16 -8.67 -28.14
CA VAL A 35 -5.85 -8.74 -28.83
C VAL A 35 -5.22 -10.14 -28.72
N ASN A 36 -5.45 -10.87 -27.62
CA ASN A 36 -4.94 -12.23 -27.46
C ASN A 36 -5.63 -13.23 -28.43
N GLN A 37 -6.93 -13.10 -28.65
CA GLN A 37 -7.65 -13.90 -29.65
C GLN A 37 -7.22 -13.54 -31.08
N ILE A 38 -6.96 -12.25 -31.35
CA ILE A 38 -6.46 -11.78 -32.66
C ILE A 38 -5.03 -12.28 -32.92
N ALA A 39 -4.17 -12.26 -31.90
CA ALA A 39 -2.82 -12.83 -31.96
C ALA A 39 -2.84 -14.32 -32.36
N GLN A 40 -3.67 -15.11 -31.68
CA GLN A 40 -3.90 -16.53 -32.01
C GLN A 40 -4.43 -16.71 -33.44
N LYS A 41 -5.44 -15.92 -33.85
CA LYS A 41 -6.06 -15.95 -35.18
C LYS A 41 -5.08 -15.72 -36.32
N PHE A 42 -4.11 -14.82 -36.12
CA PHE A 42 -3.08 -14.49 -37.10
C PHE A 42 -1.73 -15.19 -36.89
N LYS A 43 -1.62 -16.05 -35.86
CA LYS A 43 -0.39 -16.79 -35.49
C LYS A 43 0.81 -15.88 -35.23
N VAL A 44 0.56 -14.73 -34.60
CA VAL A 44 1.56 -13.78 -34.09
C VAL A 44 1.44 -13.70 -32.57
N THR A 45 2.39 -13.06 -31.89
CA THR A 45 2.23 -12.77 -30.45
C THR A 45 1.41 -11.50 -30.25
N PRO A 46 0.78 -11.31 -29.08
CA PRO A 46 0.17 -10.03 -28.72
C PRO A 46 1.19 -8.87 -28.76
N PHE A 47 2.46 -9.14 -28.45
CA PHE A 47 3.54 -8.16 -28.51
C PHE A 47 3.75 -7.61 -29.92
N ASP A 48 3.75 -8.47 -30.95
CA ASP A 48 3.93 -8.05 -32.34
C ASP A 48 2.76 -7.16 -32.82
N ILE A 49 1.55 -7.39 -32.29
CA ILE A 49 0.40 -6.50 -32.49
C ILE A 49 0.58 -5.19 -31.70
N TYR A 50 1.07 -5.24 -30.46
CA TYR A 50 1.32 -4.05 -29.62
C TYR A 50 2.52 -3.20 -30.08
N GLU A 51 3.37 -3.70 -30.99
CA GLU A 51 4.44 -2.94 -31.63
C GLU A 51 3.89 -2.07 -32.78
N LEU A 52 3.02 -2.64 -33.62
CA LEU A 52 2.33 -1.90 -34.69
C LEU A 52 1.09 -1.11 -34.21
N ASN A 53 0.54 -1.43 -33.03
CA ASN A 53 -0.65 -0.80 -32.46
C ASN A 53 -0.45 -0.50 -30.96
N PRO A 54 0.32 0.54 -30.59
CA PRO A 54 0.63 0.83 -29.18
C PRO A 54 -0.61 1.04 -28.29
N ASP A 55 -1.67 1.67 -28.81
CA ASP A 55 -2.88 1.97 -28.04
C ASP A 55 -3.67 0.72 -27.62
N ALA A 56 -3.57 -0.37 -28.39
CA ALA A 56 -4.26 -1.64 -28.15
C ALA A 56 -3.84 -2.32 -26.84
N ARG A 57 -2.71 -1.89 -26.24
CA ARG A 57 -2.25 -2.30 -24.91
C ARG A 57 -3.24 -1.95 -23.80
N ASN A 58 -4.13 -0.97 -24.02
CA ASN A 58 -5.18 -0.56 -23.10
C ASN A 58 -6.53 -1.26 -23.39
N GLY A 59 -6.50 -2.39 -24.09
CA GLY A 59 -7.67 -3.06 -24.65
C GLY A 59 -8.06 -2.54 -26.03
N VAL A 60 -8.98 -3.25 -26.69
CA VAL A 60 -9.49 -2.91 -28.03
C VAL A 60 -11.01 -2.91 -28.03
N LYS A 61 -11.60 -2.12 -28.93
CA LYS A 61 -13.05 -1.93 -29.04
C LYS A 61 -13.61 -2.52 -30.33
N PRO A 62 -14.89 -2.91 -30.39
CA PRO A 62 -15.53 -3.33 -31.62
C PRO A 62 -15.34 -2.26 -32.72
N ASN A 63 -15.10 -2.70 -33.95
CA ASN A 63 -14.78 -1.87 -35.12
C ASN A 63 -13.46 -1.08 -35.07
N THR A 64 -12.57 -1.32 -34.08
CA THR A 64 -11.18 -0.80 -34.13
C THR A 64 -10.43 -1.49 -35.27
N VAL A 65 -9.63 -0.76 -36.05
CA VAL A 65 -8.75 -1.36 -37.08
C VAL A 65 -7.33 -1.47 -36.56
N LEU A 66 -6.76 -2.68 -36.58
CA LEU A 66 -5.39 -3.00 -36.17
C LEU A 66 -4.52 -3.35 -37.39
N LEU A 67 -3.23 -3.07 -37.28
CA LEU A 67 -2.16 -3.49 -38.19
C LEU A 67 -1.51 -4.77 -37.65
N ILE A 68 -1.79 -5.92 -38.26
CA ILE A 68 -1.25 -7.21 -37.83
C ILE A 68 -0.06 -7.59 -38.72
N PRO A 69 1.12 -7.92 -38.20
CA PRO A 69 2.25 -8.29 -39.05
C PRO A 69 1.98 -9.63 -39.77
N ALA A 70 2.26 -9.73 -41.08
CA ALA A 70 2.09 -10.99 -41.80
C ALA A 70 3.16 -12.01 -41.39
N ALA A 71 2.71 -13.16 -40.86
CA ALA A 71 3.58 -14.22 -40.38
C ALA A 71 4.50 -14.75 -41.50
N SER A 72 5.81 -14.49 -41.37
CA SER A 72 6.83 -15.06 -42.24
C SER A 72 7.23 -16.44 -41.73
N ASN A 73 6.62 -17.50 -42.29
CA ASN A 73 6.97 -18.89 -42.01
C ASN A 73 8.46 -19.16 -42.31
N LYS A 74 9.28 -19.27 -41.26
CA LYS A 74 10.61 -19.87 -41.32
C LYS A 74 10.56 -21.27 -40.69
N ASN A 75 10.22 -22.29 -41.47
CA ASN A 75 10.49 -23.69 -41.15
C ASN A 75 10.29 -24.61 -42.37
N THR A 76 11.38 -24.86 -43.10
CA THR A 76 11.69 -25.97 -44.04
C THR A 76 13.12 -25.70 -44.56
N ASP A 77 14.03 -26.65 -44.80
CA ASP A 77 14.10 -28.08 -44.47
C ASP A 77 15.58 -28.50 -44.31
N LYS A 78 15.87 -29.47 -43.43
CA LYS A 78 16.76 -30.58 -43.79
C LYS A 78 16.61 -31.80 -42.88
N LYS A 79 16.84 -32.98 -43.46
CA LYS A 79 16.57 -34.30 -42.89
C LYS A 79 17.82 -34.92 -42.23
N GLU A 80 17.55 -35.87 -41.34
CA GLU A 80 18.42 -36.79 -40.59
C GLU A 80 19.82 -37.07 -41.14
N THR A 81 20.81 -37.14 -40.23
CA THR A 81 21.54 -38.39 -39.93
C THR A 81 22.37 -38.25 -38.66
N ALA A 82 22.60 -39.37 -37.95
CA ALA A 82 23.45 -39.40 -36.76
C ALA A 82 24.90 -39.73 -37.13
N ALA A 83 25.85 -38.93 -36.63
CA ALA A 83 27.27 -39.28 -36.63
C ALA A 83 27.98 -38.63 -35.42
N VAL A 84 28.60 -39.44 -34.58
CA VAL A 84 29.46 -38.95 -33.50
C VAL A 84 30.80 -38.48 -34.08
N LYS A 85 31.20 -37.24 -33.78
CA LYS A 85 32.61 -36.85 -33.76
C LYS A 85 32.85 -35.77 -32.71
N SER A 86 33.64 -36.11 -31.70
CA SER A 86 34.14 -35.17 -30.71
C SER A 86 35.38 -34.47 -31.27
N THR A 87 35.38 -33.15 -31.27
CA THR A 87 36.60 -32.33 -31.40
C THR A 87 36.46 -31.15 -30.45
N GLY A 88 37.17 -31.19 -29.33
CA GLY A 88 37.05 -30.16 -28.30
C GLY A 88 37.81 -28.89 -28.64
N ASN A 89 37.23 -27.72 -28.32
CA ASN A 89 38.00 -26.51 -28.06
C ASN A 89 37.27 -25.65 -27.02
N SER A 90 37.44 -26.00 -25.75
CA SER A 90 36.73 -25.42 -24.62
C SER A 90 37.29 -24.05 -24.20
N LYS A 91 36.98 -23.01 -24.98
CA LYS A 91 37.19 -21.62 -24.56
C LYS A 91 35.95 -21.08 -23.83
N ALA A 92 36.18 -20.32 -22.76
CA ALA A 92 35.12 -19.54 -22.12
C ALA A 92 34.58 -18.50 -23.11
N ILE A 93 33.27 -18.27 -23.09
CA ILE A 93 32.59 -17.32 -23.97
C ILE A 93 32.29 -16.07 -23.16
N THR A 94 32.61 -14.89 -23.68
CA THR A 94 32.26 -13.62 -23.03
C THR A 94 30.91 -13.14 -23.59
N HIS A 95 29.97 -12.74 -22.72
CA HIS A 95 28.65 -12.26 -23.12
C HIS A 95 28.29 -10.94 -22.41
N GLU A 96 27.95 -9.90 -23.17
CA GLU A 96 27.50 -8.61 -22.64
C GLU A 96 25.97 -8.61 -22.47
N VAL A 97 25.50 -8.41 -21.24
CA VAL A 97 24.09 -8.52 -20.84
C VAL A 97 23.24 -7.45 -21.51
N GLN A 98 22.35 -7.87 -22.41
CA GLN A 98 21.47 -6.96 -23.12
C GLN A 98 20.27 -6.55 -22.26
N PRO A 99 19.70 -5.35 -22.47
CA PRO A 99 18.50 -4.92 -21.76
C PRO A 99 17.37 -5.95 -21.88
N LYS A 100 16.81 -6.37 -20.73
CA LYS A 100 15.79 -7.43 -20.55
C LYS A 100 16.28 -8.89 -20.62
N GLU A 101 17.58 -9.17 -20.75
CA GLU A 101 18.09 -10.51 -20.43
C GLU A 101 18.02 -10.79 -18.92
N THR A 102 17.96 -12.07 -18.55
CA THR A 102 17.85 -12.56 -17.16
C THR A 102 18.77 -13.75 -16.94
N LEU A 103 19.16 -14.04 -15.69
CA LEU A 103 20.06 -15.16 -15.37
C LEU A 103 19.51 -16.49 -15.92
N PHE A 104 18.26 -16.83 -15.58
CA PHE A 104 17.56 -18.00 -16.13
C PHE A 104 17.51 -18.03 -17.67
N GLY A 105 17.33 -16.87 -18.31
CA GLY A 105 17.39 -16.75 -19.76
C GLY A 105 18.78 -17.09 -20.32
N LEU A 106 19.85 -16.64 -19.67
CA LEU A 106 21.24 -16.87 -20.04
C LEU A 106 21.69 -18.31 -19.73
N GLU A 107 21.32 -18.85 -18.58
CA GLU A 107 21.48 -20.27 -18.21
C GLU A 107 20.87 -21.18 -19.28
N LYS A 108 19.64 -20.89 -19.71
CA LYS A 108 18.93 -21.64 -20.77
C LYS A 108 19.54 -21.43 -22.16
N LYS A 109 20.03 -20.23 -22.47
CA LYS A 109 20.68 -19.84 -23.74
C LYS A 109 22.03 -20.55 -23.94
N TYR A 110 22.83 -20.69 -22.88
CA TYR A 110 24.15 -21.33 -22.93
C TYR A 110 24.16 -22.79 -22.43
N GLY A 111 23.12 -23.23 -21.71
CA GLY A 111 22.97 -24.58 -21.19
C GLY A 111 23.91 -24.89 -20.02
N ILE A 112 23.98 -23.96 -19.07
CA ILE A 112 24.81 -23.99 -17.84
C ILE A 112 23.90 -23.92 -16.60
N SER A 113 24.38 -24.32 -15.42
CA SER A 113 23.64 -24.13 -14.17
C SER A 113 23.91 -22.76 -13.53
N ASP A 114 22.99 -22.32 -12.69
CA ASP A 114 23.11 -21.14 -11.84
C ASP A 114 24.40 -21.17 -10.99
N GLU A 115 24.77 -22.32 -10.39
CA GLU A 115 25.99 -22.41 -9.59
C GLU A 115 27.25 -22.25 -10.46
N ALA A 116 27.27 -22.82 -11.66
CA ALA A 116 28.39 -22.68 -12.59
C ALA A 116 28.52 -21.23 -13.11
N LEU A 117 27.39 -20.56 -13.38
CA LEU A 117 27.37 -19.16 -13.82
C LEU A 117 27.85 -18.21 -12.71
N LYS A 118 27.40 -18.41 -11.46
CA LYS A 118 27.83 -17.65 -10.29
C LYS A 118 29.28 -17.93 -9.89
N ALA A 119 29.75 -19.18 -10.00
CA ALA A 119 31.15 -19.52 -9.75
C ALA A 119 32.10 -18.83 -10.76
N ALA A 120 31.67 -18.67 -12.01
CA ALA A 120 32.41 -17.91 -13.03
C ALA A 120 32.28 -16.38 -12.88
N ASN A 121 31.26 -15.89 -12.15
CA ASN A 121 30.94 -14.47 -12.01
C ASN A 121 30.48 -14.12 -10.57
N PRO A 122 31.38 -14.12 -9.56
CA PRO A 122 30.96 -14.05 -8.15
C PRO A 122 30.17 -12.78 -7.76
N PHE A 123 30.33 -11.68 -8.49
CA PHE A 123 29.55 -10.45 -8.31
C PHE A 123 28.03 -10.64 -8.49
N LEU A 124 27.59 -11.68 -9.23
CA LEU A 124 26.17 -12.01 -9.38
C LEU A 124 25.50 -12.40 -8.05
N VAL A 125 26.29 -12.73 -7.02
CA VAL A 125 25.81 -13.09 -5.68
C VAL A 125 25.58 -11.84 -4.81
N THR A 126 26.27 -10.72 -5.08
CA THR A 126 26.16 -9.48 -4.30
C THR A 126 25.37 -8.38 -5.01
N ASP A 127 25.58 -8.24 -6.32
CA ASP A 127 25.16 -7.06 -7.11
C ASP A 127 24.02 -7.40 -8.09
N GLY A 128 23.72 -8.69 -8.26
CA GLY A 128 22.79 -9.20 -9.25
C GLY A 128 23.28 -9.05 -10.70
N LEU A 129 22.36 -9.21 -11.64
CA LEU A 129 22.60 -9.10 -13.08
C LEU A 129 22.18 -7.72 -13.58
N GLN A 130 23.11 -6.94 -14.14
CA GLN A 130 22.86 -5.58 -14.63
C GLN A 130 23.01 -5.49 -16.16
N PRO A 131 22.20 -4.70 -16.89
CA PRO A 131 22.41 -4.46 -18.32
C PRO A 131 23.74 -3.76 -18.60
N GLY A 132 24.41 -4.13 -19.70
CA GLY A 132 25.75 -3.66 -20.06
C GLY A 132 26.89 -4.31 -19.25
N GLN A 133 26.57 -5.27 -18.37
CA GLN A 133 27.57 -6.02 -17.60
C GLN A 133 28.14 -7.18 -18.43
N THR A 134 29.42 -7.45 -18.28
CA THR A 134 30.13 -8.50 -19.04
C THR A 134 30.25 -9.78 -18.23
N LEU A 135 29.64 -10.87 -18.69
CA LEU A 135 29.72 -12.19 -18.06
C LEU A 135 30.75 -13.09 -18.73
N THR A 136 31.42 -13.92 -17.93
CA THR A 136 32.18 -15.08 -18.35
C THR A 136 31.29 -16.33 -18.33
N ILE A 137 30.98 -16.89 -19.49
CA ILE A 137 30.19 -18.11 -19.66
C ILE A 137 31.15 -19.32 -19.66
N PRO A 138 31.06 -20.23 -18.66
CA PRO A 138 31.90 -21.43 -18.62
C PRO A 138 31.49 -22.45 -19.70
N GLY A 139 32.48 -23.20 -20.19
CA GLY A 139 32.25 -24.26 -21.18
C GLY A 139 31.36 -25.38 -20.64
N LYS A 140 30.41 -25.84 -21.46
CA LYS A 140 29.41 -26.84 -21.08
C LYS A 140 30.05 -28.22 -20.86
N GLY A 141 30.32 -28.57 -19.59
CA GLY A 141 30.85 -29.88 -19.20
C GLY A 141 31.59 -29.96 -17.85
N SER A 142 31.89 -28.84 -17.16
CA SER A 142 32.74 -28.84 -15.96
C SER A 142 31.99 -28.86 -14.63
N ALA A 143 31.50 -30.03 -14.22
CA ALA A 143 31.17 -30.40 -12.84
C ALA A 143 31.13 -31.95 -12.72
N SER A 144 31.62 -32.64 -11.69
CA SER A 144 32.37 -32.21 -10.49
C SER A 144 33.20 -33.38 -9.93
N LYS A 145 34.48 -33.14 -9.57
CA LYS A 145 35.36 -33.92 -8.65
C LYS A 145 36.72 -33.20 -8.55
N ALA A 146 37.50 -33.27 -7.47
CA ALA A 146 37.30 -33.90 -6.16
C ALA A 146 37.93 -33.02 -5.05
N ALA A 147 37.76 -33.39 -3.78
CA ALA A 147 38.33 -32.67 -2.64
C ALA A 147 39.77 -33.09 -2.30
N ALA A 148 40.46 -32.18 -1.61
CA ALA A 148 41.64 -32.40 -0.74
C ALA A 148 42.94 -32.97 -1.35
N THR A 149 43.90 -32.06 -1.57
CA THR A 149 45.22 -32.14 -0.89
C THR A 149 45.58 -30.76 -0.35
N SER A 150 46.31 -30.72 0.76
CA SER A 150 46.70 -29.47 1.44
C SER A 150 48.17 -29.14 1.16
N ASP A 151 48.51 -27.85 1.09
CA ASP A 151 49.52 -27.34 2.02
C ASP A 151 49.35 -25.84 2.33
N LYS A 152 50.11 -25.35 3.31
CA LYS A 152 49.79 -24.19 4.14
C LYS A 152 50.42 -22.88 3.66
N LYS A 153 49.62 -21.80 3.70
CA LYS A 153 50.08 -20.52 4.25
C LYS A 153 48.95 -19.85 5.04
N GLN A 154 49.30 -19.20 6.16
CA GLN A 154 48.35 -18.89 7.23
C GLN A 154 47.44 -17.69 6.93
N LYS A 155 46.15 -17.87 7.22
CA LYS A 155 45.30 -16.86 7.88
C LYS A 155 44.47 -17.59 8.95
N GLY A 156 44.18 -16.91 10.07
CA GLY A 156 43.62 -17.54 11.27
C GLY A 156 42.19 -18.07 11.08
N THR A 157 41.88 -19.17 11.77
CA THR A 157 40.53 -19.72 11.85
C THR A 157 39.62 -18.81 12.67
N GLU A 158 38.65 -18.16 12.02
CA GLU A 158 37.74 -17.25 12.69
C GLU A 158 36.62 -18.04 13.40
N LYS A 159 36.56 -17.92 14.74
CA LYS A 159 35.58 -18.62 15.57
C LYS A 159 34.31 -17.78 15.70
N TYR A 160 33.23 -18.24 15.07
CA TYR A 160 31.91 -17.63 15.20
C TYR A 160 31.28 -17.94 16.58
N VAL A 161 30.53 -16.96 17.09
CA VAL A 161 29.67 -17.09 18.27
C VAL A 161 28.26 -16.76 17.81
N TYR A 162 27.27 -17.54 18.25
CA TYR A 162 25.86 -17.28 17.92
C TYR A 162 25.12 -16.76 19.16
N HIS A 163 24.12 -15.91 18.93
CA HIS A 163 23.27 -15.35 19.97
C HIS A 163 21.81 -15.38 19.50
N ASP A 164 20.92 -15.94 20.31
CA ASP A 164 19.49 -16.03 20.01
C ASP A 164 18.75 -14.91 20.75
N VAL A 165 18.13 -13.99 19.99
CA VAL A 165 17.51 -12.78 20.52
C VAL A 165 16.39 -13.11 21.51
N ALA A 166 16.57 -12.77 22.78
CA ALA A 166 15.57 -12.94 23.82
C ALA A 166 14.50 -11.84 23.80
N PRO A 167 13.31 -12.08 24.39
CA PRO A 167 12.28 -11.05 24.51
C PRO A 167 12.79 -9.80 25.23
N LYS A 168 12.57 -8.62 24.63
CA LYS A 168 13.00 -7.28 25.08
C LYS A 168 14.49 -6.94 24.87
N GLU A 169 15.29 -7.79 24.24
CA GLU A 169 16.62 -7.39 23.77
C GLU A 169 16.55 -6.42 22.58
N THR A 170 17.64 -5.71 22.32
CA THR A 170 17.73 -4.68 21.27
C THR A 170 19.08 -4.75 20.57
N LYS A 171 19.15 -4.25 19.32
CA LYS A 171 20.42 -4.19 18.55
C LYS A 171 21.54 -3.53 19.36
N PHE A 172 21.23 -2.44 20.06
CA PHE A 172 22.17 -1.73 20.94
C PHE A 172 22.60 -2.57 22.15
N GLY A 173 21.67 -3.21 22.84
CA GLY A 173 21.97 -4.08 23.99
C GLY A 173 22.91 -5.22 23.62
N ILE A 174 22.62 -5.91 22.52
CA ILE A 174 23.42 -7.04 22.02
C ILE A 174 24.77 -6.55 21.48
N ALA A 175 24.81 -5.48 20.67
CA ALA A 175 26.05 -4.90 20.19
C ALA A 175 26.99 -4.50 21.36
N LYS A 176 26.43 -3.90 22.42
CA LYS A 176 27.15 -3.58 23.67
C LYS A 176 27.62 -4.83 24.43
N GLN A 177 26.78 -5.87 24.53
CA GLN A 177 27.10 -7.14 25.20
C GLN A 177 28.28 -7.88 24.57
N TYR A 178 28.42 -7.81 23.23
CA TYR A 178 29.50 -8.45 22.48
C TYR A 178 30.63 -7.50 22.03
N GLY A 179 30.56 -6.21 22.41
CA GLY A 179 31.62 -5.23 22.16
C GLY A 179 31.82 -4.82 20.68
N ILE A 180 30.74 -4.82 19.88
CA ILE A 180 30.76 -4.43 18.46
C ILE A 180 29.82 -3.24 18.20
N SER A 181 29.92 -2.59 17.03
CA SER A 181 28.96 -1.55 16.63
C SER A 181 27.65 -2.16 16.08
N ILE A 182 26.57 -1.38 16.08
CA ILE A 182 25.30 -1.77 15.44
C ILE A 182 25.50 -1.97 13.93
N GLU A 183 26.27 -1.10 13.28
CA GLU A 183 26.61 -1.18 11.86
C GLU A 183 27.37 -2.48 11.54
N GLU A 184 28.28 -2.91 12.41
CA GLU A 184 28.96 -4.21 12.28
C GLU A 184 28.04 -5.40 12.54
N LEU A 185 27.08 -5.28 13.46
CA LEU A 185 26.10 -6.32 13.73
C LEU A 185 25.15 -6.49 12.53
N GLU A 186 24.67 -5.39 11.97
CA GLU A 186 23.81 -5.34 10.77
C GLU A 186 24.54 -5.80 9.51
N LYS A 187 25.79 -5.37 9.29
CA LYS A 187 26.61 -5.82 8.15
C LYS A 187 26.90 -7.33 8.17
N LYS A 188 26.86 -7.97 9.35
CA LYS A 188 27.02 -9.42 9.53
C LYS A 188 25.69 -10.18 9.51
N ASN A 189 24.56 -9.47 9.66
CA ASN A 189 23.20 -10.03 9.72
C ASN A 189 22.24 -9.08 8.97
N PRO A 190 22.30 -9.00 7.62
CA PRO A 190 21.65 -7.93 6.85
C PRO A 190 20.12 -7.90 6.97
N GLU A 191 19.50 -9.02 7.30
CA GLU A 191 18.05 -9.11 7.52
C GLU A 191 17.58 -8.38 8.77
N ILE A 192 18.46 -8.11 9.75
CA ILE A 192 18.07 -7.38 10.97
C ILE A 192 17.95 -5.87 10.74
N VAL A 193 18.44 -5.33 9.62
CA VAL A 193 18.45 -3.89 9.33
C VAL A 193 17.04 -3.30 9.49
N THR A 194 16.01 -3.98 8.96
CA THR A 194 14.62 -3.54 9.02
C THR A 194 13.95 -3.74 10.39
N SER A 195 14.27 -4.83 11.10
CA SER A 195 13.74 -5.15 12.43
C SER A 195 14.61 -6.20 13.12
N LEU A 196 14.60 -6.28 14.46
CA LEU A 196 15.25 -7.36 15.20
C LEU A 196 14.18 -8.33 15.75
N PRO A 197 13.94 -9.50 15.14
CA PRO A 197 12.91 -10.41 15.61
C PRO A 197 13.36 -11.18 16.86
N VAL A 198 12.44 -11.36 17.81
CA VAL A 198 12.66 -12.25 18.97
C VAL A 198 12.74 -13.70 18.48
N GLY A 199 13.71 -14.46 19.00
CA GLY A 199 14.04 -15.81 18.55
C GLY A 199 14.95 -15.87 17.30
N TYR A 200 15.37 -14.72 16.76
CA TYR A 200 16.30 -14.69 15.63
C TYR A 200 17.74 -15.02 16.08
N ARG A 201 18.48 -15.79 15.28
CA ARG A 201 19.88 -16.19 15.58
C ARG A 201 20.88 -15.28 14.88
N LEU A 202 21.55 -14.44 15.66
CA LEU A 202 22.62 -13.55 15.22
C LEU A 202 23.97 -14.26 15.11
N THR A 203 24.70 -13.95 14.05
CA THR A 203 26.11 -14.31 13.86
C THR A 203 27.01 -13.20 14.41
N ILE A 204 27.79 -13.54 15.44
CA ILE A 204 28.75 -12.67 16.11
C ILE A 204 30.17 -13.18 15.85
N LYS A 205 31.13 -12.26 15.75
CA LYS A 205 32.57 -12.55 15.59
C LYS A 205 33.33 -11.83 16.70
N GLY A 206 33.70 -12.57 17.74
CA GLY A 206 34.32 -12.05 18.95
C GLY A 206 34.32 -13.07 20.10
N THR A 207 34.95 -12.72 21.21
CA THR A 207 35.02 -13.55 22.42
C THR A 207 33.66 -13.66 23.15
N ALA A 208 33.56 -14.66 24.04
CA ALA A 208 32.42 -14.88 24.92
C ALA A 208 32.06 -13.63 25.77
N PRO A 209 30.78 -13.45 26.16
CA PRO A 209 30.33 -12.26 26.89
C PRO A 209 31.03 -12.10 28.23
N LYS A 210 31.35 -10.86 28.60
CA LYS A 210 31.81 -10.52 29.95
C LYS A 210 30.68 -10.68 30.96
N THR A 211 30.86 -11.57 31.93
CA THR A 211 30.05 -11.65 33.14
C THR A 211 30.63 -10.74 34.22
N GLU A 212 29.89 -9.69 34.59
CA GLU A 212 30.19 -8.85 35.76
C GLU A 212 28.93 -8.75 36.64
N THR A 213 29.11 -8.96 37.94
CA THR A 213 28.08 -8.98 39.01
C THR A 213 28.46 -7.88 40.03
N PRO A 214 27.51 -7.15 40.66
CA PRO A 214 27.72 -5.71 40.91
C PRO A 214 28.27 -5.31 42.31
N ALA A 215 28.61 -4.00 42.40
CA ALA A 215 28.87 -3.17 43.58
C ALA A 215 30.24 -3.37 44.30
N PRO A 216 30.73 -2.37 45.10
CA PRO A 216 30.08 -1.11 45.56
C PRO A 216 30.81 0.20 45.15
N VAL A 217 30.48 1.32 45.83
CA VAL A 217 30.72 2.72 45.43
C VAL A 217 31.71 3.45 46.37
N THR A 218 32.61 4.31 45.84
CA THR A 218 33.14 5.51 46.56
C THR A 218 33.72 6.61 45.65
N THR A 219 33.02 7.75 45.59
CA THR A 219 33.47 9.14 45.88
C THR A 219 34.70 9.81 45.20
N ALA A 220 34.41 10.89 44.44
CA ALA A 220 35.12 12.17 44.25
C ALA A 220 36.53 12.30 43.58
N ALA A 221 36.57 13.04 42.44
CA ALA A 221 37.48 14.18 42.18
C ALA A 221 37.03 15.03 40.95
N LYS A 222 37.51 16.28 40.84
CA LYS A 222 37.28 17.30 39.78
C LYS A 222 38.40 18.37 39.89
N PRO A 223 38.79 19.18 38.87
CA PRO A 223 38.47 19.21 37.42
C PRO A 223 39.74 19.04 36.52
N GLU A 224 39.59 19.15 35.19
CA GLU A 224 40.13 20.33 34.46
C GLU A 224 39.43 20.56 33.09
N GLU A 225 39.91 21.53 32.29
CA GLU A 225 39.10 22.29 31.31
C GLU A 225 39.72 22.33 29.89
N THR A 226 38.89 22.33 28.83
CA THR A 226 39.29 23.00 27.55
C THR A 226 38.12 23.50 26.68
N LYS A 227 37.85 24.80 26.82
CA LYS A 227 37.40 25.80 25.81
C LYS A 227 36.57 25.39 24.58
N LYS A 228 35.37 25.99 24.54
CA LYS A 228 34.40 26.09 23.44
C LYS A 228 34.80 27.17 22.39
N PRO A 229 34.26 27.14 21.15
CA PRO A 229 33.72 28.36 20.53
C PRO A 229 32.18 28.38 20.48
N ALA A 230 31.56 29.57 20.45
CA ALA A 230 30.12 29.72 20.71
C ALA A 230 29.31 30.29 19.53
N GLU A 231 28.13 29.69 19.30
CA GLU A 231 26.97 30.38 18.73
C GLU A 231 25.90 30.63 19.82
N SER A 232 24.98 31.55 19.53
CA SER A 232 24.06 32.15 20.50
C SER A 232 22.80 31.30 20.77
N LYS A 233 22.52 31.04 22.05
CA LYS A 233 21.27 30.41 22.49
C LYS A 233 20.22 31.46 22.83
N LYS A 234 18.98 31.29 22.32
CA LYS A 234 17.79 31.96 22.87
C LYS A 234 17.59 31.51 24.32
N ALA A 235 17.01 32.37 25.15
CA ALA A 235 16.63 32.01 26.51
C ALA A 235 15.51 30.94 26.48
N VAL A 236 15.81 29.75 27.02
CA VAL A 236 14.86 28.65 27.19
C VAL A 236 14.47 28.59 28.65
N SER A 237 13.16 28.65 28.94
CA SER A 237 12.63 28.42 30.29
C SER A 237 12.53 26.91 30.57
N TYR A 238 12.54 26.52 31.84
CA TYR A 238 12.51 25.11 32.27
C TYR A 238 11.41 24.89 33.31
N MET A 239 10.82 23.70 33.30
CA MET A 239 9.90 23.19 34.32
C MET A 239 10.45 21.90 34.93
N GLU A 240 9.84 21.46 36.03
CA GLU A 240 10.03 20.14 36.62
C GLU A 240 8.90 19.21 36.19
N TYR A 241 9.24 18.00 35.74
CA TYR A 241 8.31 16.97 35.27
C TYR A 241 8.52 15.66 36.02
N GLN A 242 7.45 15.10 36.60
CA GLN A 242 7.52 13.81 37.26
C GLN A 242 7.26 12.67 36.26
N VAL A 243 8.21 11.73 36.17
CA VAL A 243 8.17 10.54 35.32
C VAL A 243 6.99 9.64 35.70
N LYS A 244 6.11 9.40 34.74
CA LYS A 244 4.91 8.56 34.87
C LYS A 244 5.24 7.07 34.71
N PRO A 245 4.37 6.15 35.16
CA PRO A 245 4.57 4.72 34.97
C PRO A 245 4.83 4.33 33.52
N LYS A 246 5.83 3.47 33.30
CA LYS A 246 6.27 2.95 31.98
C LYS A 246 6.91 3.97 31.02
N GLU A 247 7.16 5.21 31.44
CA GLU A 247 7.97 6.13 30.63
C GLU A 247 9.45 5.68 30.56
N THR A 248 10.13 6.06 29.48
CA THR A 248 11.51 5.66 29.16
C THR A 248 12.29 6.83 28.58
N PHE A 249 13.61 6.70 28.42
CA PHE A 249 14.44 7.68 27.70
C PHE A 249 13.85 8.02 26.32
N TYR A 250 13.38 7.01 25.59
CA TYR A 250 12.79 7.18 24.27
C TYR A 250 11.48 7.99 24.32
N SER A 251 10.57 7.69 25.25
CA SER A 251 9.32 8.45 25.35
C SER A 251 9.56 9.88 25.85
N LEU A 252 10.42 10.07 26.85
CA LEU A 252 10.74 11.39 27.41
C LEU A 252 11.46 12.30 26.40
N GLY A 253 12.47 11.77 25.69
CA GLY A 253 13.14 12.51 24.61
C GLY A 253 12.20 12.91 23.47
N ARG A 254 11.20 12.07 23.17
CA ARG A 254 10.16 12.36 22.17
C ARG A 254 9.10 13.35 22.67
N VAL A 255 8.78 13.38 23.97
CA VAL A 255 7.84 14.32 24.59
C VAL A 255 8.44 15.72 24.77
N PHE A 256 9.73 15.81 25.10
CA PHE A 256 10.41 17.10 25.37
C PHE A 256 11.30 17.59 24.22
N HIS A 257 11.35 16.84 23.10
CA HIS A 257 12.18 17.13 21.92
C HIS A 257 13.68 17.28 22.25
N LEU A 258 14.20 16.34 23.05
CA LEU A 258 15.60 16.26 23.48
C LEU A 258 16.20 14.91 23.07
N THR A 259 17.49 14.87 22.72
CA THR A 259 18.20 13.59 22.62
C THR A 259 18.40 12.96 24.00
N GLN A 260 18.82 11.68 24.06
CA GLN A 260 19.15 11.04 25.33
C GLN A 260 20.33 11.74 26.02
N GLU A 261 21.30 12.22 25.25
CA GLU A 261 22.47 12.98 25.71
C GLU A 261 22.04 14.34 26.28
N GLU A 262 21.17 15.07 25.58
CA GLU A 262 20.65 16.36 26.04
C GLU A 262 19.78 16.23 27.30
N LEU A 263 18.89 15.24 27.34
CA LEU A 263 18.04 14.97 28.49
C LEU A 263 18.87 14.55 29.71
N THR A 264 19.95 13.77 29.52
CA THR A 264 20.89 13.39 30.59
C THR A 264 21.80 14.55 31.00
N ALA A 265 22.19 15.43 30.07
CA ALA A 265 22.95 16.64 30.39
C ALA A 265 22.13 17.66 31.21
N LEU A 266 20.81 17.70 31.01
CA LEU A 266 19.87 18.43 31.86
C LEU A 266 19.57 17.70 33.18
N ASN A 267 19.67 16.36 33.20
CA ASN A 267 19.31 15.49 34.33
C ASN A 267 20.35 14.38 34.56
N PRO A 268 21.50 14.66 35.20
CA PRO A 268 22.58 13.69 35.36
C PRO A 268 22.19 12.40 36.09
N SER A 269 21.15 12.44 36.94
CA SER A 269 20.54 11.28 37.62
C SER A 269 19.97 10.23 36.66
N LEU A 270 19.64 10.60 35.42
CA LEU A 270 19.17 9.65 34.40
C LEU A 270 20.26 8.67 33.93
N SER A 271 21.53 8.90 34.28
CA SER A 271 22.61 7.95 33.99
C SER A 271 22.38 6.55 34.62
N GLU A 272 21.57 6.46 35.68
CA GLU A 272 21.10 5.19 36.28
C GLU A 272 19.86 4.58 35.60
N GLY A 273 19.38 5.20 34.52
CA GLY A 273 18.11 4.88 33.86
C GLY A 273 16.91 5.65 34.42
N VAL A 274 15.86 5.75 33.58
CA VAL A 274 14.58 6.36 33.93
C VAL A 274 13.83 5.46 34.91
N LYS A 275 13.49 5.99 36.09
CA LYS A 275 12.70 5.30 37.13
C LYS A 275 11.39 6.07 37.35
N GLU A 276 10.31 5.34 37.61
CA GLU A 276 9.00 5.92 37.92
C GLU A 276 9.07 6.87 39.12
N GLY A 277 8.37 8.00 39.06
CA GLY A 277 8.35 9.01 40.11
C GLY A 277 9.57 9.95 40.17
N MET A 278 10.62 9.74 39.35
CA MET A 278 11.73 10.70 39.21
C MET A 278 11.22 12.08 38.77
N VAL A 279 11.81 13.15 39.32
CA VAL A 279 11.55 14.53 38.86
C VAL A 279 12.68 14.98 37.95
N LEU A 280 12.33 15.49 36.77
CA LEU A 280 13.25 15.88 35.70
C LEU A 280 13.07 17.35 35.31
N LYS A 281 14.18 18.07 35.17
CA LYS A 281 14.25 19.40 34.59
C LYS A 281 14.17 19.31 33.06
N VAL A 282 13.13 19.90 32.48
CA VAL A 282 12.81 19.84 31.05
C VAL A 282 12.37 21.21 30.52
N PRO A 283 12.47 21.51 29.21
CA PRO A 283 12.02 22.80 28.66
C PRO A 283 10.55 23.10 28.95
N ALA A 284 10.27 24.30 29.46
CA ALA A 284 8.91 24.76 29.72
C ALA A 284 8.18 25.08 28.40
N GLY A 285 6.98 24.51 28.24
CA GLY A 285 6.18 24.59 27.02
C GLY A 285 5.47 23.28 26.67
N TYR A 286 5.98 22.15 27.16
CA TYR A 286 5.41 20.82 26.92
C TYR A 286 4.78 20.27 28.21
N VAL A 287 3.45 20.12 28.22
CA VAL A 287 2.71 19.46 29.31
C VAL A 287 2.09 18.19 28.75
N ALA A 288 2.59 17.03 29.17
CA ALA A 288 2.01 15.75 28.77
C ALA A 288 0.63 15.54 29.42
N PRO A 289 -0.40 15.11 28.67
CA PRO A 289 -1.78 15.02 29.17
C PRO A 289 -1.89 14.16 30.43
N ALA A 290 -2.85 14.53 31.29
CA ALA A 290 -3.26 13.71 32.42
C ALA A 290 -4.14 12.55 31.92
N PRO A 291 -3.99 11.32 32.45
CA PRO A 291 -4.90 10.23 32.15
C PRO A 291 -6.27 10.52 32.78
N ILE A 292 -7.33 10.44 31.98
CA ILE A 292 -8.71 10.48 32.48
C ILE A 292 -8.99 9.15 33.18
N VAL A 293 -8.81 9.12 34.50
CA VAL A 293 -9.29 8.00 35.33
C VAL A 293 -10.81 8.07 35.36
N ALA A 294 -11.47 7.03 34.85
CA ALA A 294 -12.92 6.93 34.89
C ALA A 294 -13.40 6.77 36.35
N GLN A 295 -13.86 7.85 36.96
CA GLN A 295 -14.50 7.80 38.27
C GLN A 295 -15.92 7.24 38.13
N SER A 296 -16.14 6.05 38.67
CA SER A 296 -17.47 5.48 38.87
C SER A 296 -18.05 5.95 40.20
N GLN A 297 -19.24 6.55 40.18
CA GLN A 297 -20.06 6.88 41.36
C GLN A 297 -21.55 7.02 40.93
N PRO A 298 -22.53 7.05 41.86
CA PRO A 298 -23.48 5.93 41.89
C PRO A 298 -24.96 6.31 41.65
N VAL A 299 -25.82 5.29 41.81
CA VAL A 299 -27.27 5.28 41.59
C VAL A 299 -28.04 6.21 42.54
N GLU A 300 -29.02 6.95 42.02
CA GLU A 300 -30.29 7.16 42.74
C GLU A 300 -31.50 7.45 41.82
N LYS A 301 -32.69 7.69 42.42
CA LYS A 301 -34.02 7.56 41.79
C LYS A 301 -34.65 8.90 41.33
N PRO A 302 -35.68 8.87 40.45
CA PRO A 302 -36.25 10.06 39.82
C PRO A 302 -37.27 10.81 40.70
N VAL A 303 -37.40 12.11 40.46
CA VAL A 303 -38.45 13.00 41.02
C VAL A 303 -39.13 13.79 39.88
N GLN A 304 -40.33 14.31 40.17
CA GLN A 304 -41.39 14.65 39.20
C GLN A 304 -41.29 16.04 38.54
N THR A 305 -42.07 16.18 37.47
CA THR A 305 -42.40 17.41 36.74
C THR A 305 -43.10 18.47 37.60
N SER A 306 -42.92 19.75 37.25
CA SER A 306 -43.86 20.83 37.55
C SER A 306 -43.93 21.82 36.38
N VAL A 307 -45.10 22.46 36.18
CA VAL A 307 -45.41 23.32 35.01
C VAL A 307 -46.22 24.53 35.45
N GLU A 308 -45.76 25.73 35.11
CA GLU A 308 -46.48 27.02 35.04
C GLU A 308 -45.59 28.00 34.21
N LYS A 309 -46.04 29.09 33.56
CA LYS A 309 -47.35 29.79 33.52
C LYS A 309 -47.60 30.41 32.09
N PRO A 310 -48.42 31.46 31.81
CA PRO A 310 -49.37 31.42 30.68
C PRO A 310 -49.25 32.56 29.65
N ALA A 311 -50.12 32.54 28.62
CA ALA A 311 -50.85 33.73 28.12
C ALA A 311 -51.95 33.33 27.11
N GLU A 312 -53.09 34.05 27.11
CA GLU A 312 -54.19 33.91 26.14
C GLU A 312 -54.19 35.02 25.08
N LYS A 313 -54.72 34.74 23.86
CA LYS A 313 -55.98 35.34 23.36
C LYS A 313 -56.37 34.85 21.94
N ALA A 314 -57.61 35.16 21.56
CA ALA A 314 -58.30 34.81 20.30
C ALA A 314 -59.04 36.07 19.76
N ILE A 315 -59.68 36.14 18.58
CA ILE A 315 -60.12 35.08 17.63
C ILE A 315 -59.51 35.36 16.21
N GLU A 316 -60.09 35.34 15.00
CA GLU A 316 -61.44 35.18 14.38
C GLU A 316 -61.32 34.35 13.05
N LYS A 317 -62.46 34.11 12.37
CA LYS A 317 -62.67 33.39 11.09
C LYS A 317 -63.96 33.97 10.44
N PRO A 318 -64.31 33.75 9.14
CA PRO A 318 -63.96 32.64 8.21
C PRO A 318 -63.02 33.13 7.05
N VAL A 319 -62.96 32.70 5.77
CA VAL A 319 -63.79 31.89 4.83
C VAL A 319 -62.89 30.97 3.96
N GLU A 320 -63.51 30.14 3.12
CA GLU A 320 -62.97 29.15 2.17
C GLU A 320 -62.20 29.77 0.98
N SER A 321 -61.26 29.11 0.28
CA SER A 321 -61.48 27.84 -0.46
C SER A 321 -60.18 27.15 -0.93
N LYS A 322 -60.20 25.80 -0.92
CA LYS A 322 -59.48 24.79 -1.75
C LYS A 322 -58.12 25.19 -2.38
N GLY A 323 -57.01 24.49 -2.13
CA GLY A 323 -56.77 23.28 -1.32
C GLY A 323 -55.37 22.66 -1.61
N GLY A 324 -55.05 21.51 -1.02
CA GLY A 324 -53.88 20.69 -1.42
C GLY A 324 -52.58 20.82 -0.59
N GLY A 325 -52.61 21.39 0.61
CA GLY A 325 -51.43 21.45 1.49
C GLY A 325 -51.20 20.14 2.28
N ILE A 326 -50.02 19.52 2.11
CA ILE A 326 -49.57 18.39 2.94
C ILE A 326 -49.25 18.88 4.36
N LYS A 327 -49.72 18.16 5.39
CA LYS A 327 -49.29 18.34 6.79
C LYS A 327 -48.48 17.15 7.28
N ILE A 328 -47.41 17.45 8.01
CA ILE A 328 -46.61 16.47 8.75
C ILE A 328 -47.32 16.13 10.06
N VAL A 329 -47.40 14.84 10.39
CA VAL A 329 -47.48 14.35 11.77
C VAL A 329 -46.64 13.07 11.83
N ASP A 330 -45.61 13.04 12.66
CA ASP A 330 -44.80 11.85 12.88
C ASP A 330 -45.58 10.75 13.62
N LYS A 331 -45.30 9.49 13.28
CA LYS A 331 -45.35 8.43 14.28
C LYS A 331 -44.31 7.36 14.02
N VAL A 332 -43.14 7.54 14.64
CA VAL A 332 -42.08 6.53 14.70
C VAL A 332 -42.65 5.25 15.30
N LYS A 333 -42.59 4.15 14.54
CA LYS A 333 -42.54 2.80 15.09
C LYS A 333 -41.07 2.36 15.14
N SER A 334 -40.66 1.82 16.28
CA SER A 334 -39.41 1.07 16.38
C SER A 334 -39.64 -0.33 15.83
N GLU A 335 -38.92 -0.72 14.79
CA GLU A 335 -38.83 -2.10 14.30
C GLU A 335 -37.45 -2.31 13.64
N THR A 336 -36.69 -3.28 14.15
CA THR A 336 -35.44 -3.88 13.61
C THR A 336 -34.34 -2.97 13.04
N VAL A 337 -33.20 -2.93 13.74
CA VAL A 337 -31.91 -2.44 13.20
C VAL A 337 -31.41 -3.38 12.09
N SER A 338 -31.25 -2.86 10.87
CA SER A 338 -30.42 -3.48 9.83
C SER A 338 -28.93 -3.25 10.14
N ALA A 339 -28.09 -4.25 9.88
CA ALA A 339 -26.66 -4.17 10.20
C ALA A 339 -25.86 -3.23 9.27
N ASP A 340 -26.42 -2.89 8.11
CA ASP A 340 -25.80 -2.04 7.09
C ASP A 340 -26.18 -0.56 7.30
N PRO A 341 -25.20 0.35 7.50
CA PRO A 341 -25.46 1.77 7.55
C PRO A 341 -25.78 2.30 6.15
N GLU A 342 -26.90 3.03 6.04
CA GLU A 342 -27.37 3.66 4.80
C GLU A 342 -26.27 4.52 4.14
N ILE A 343 -26.09 4.36 2.81
CA ILE A 343 -25.11 5.14 2.05
C ILE A 343 -25.67 6.56 1.86
N VAL A 344 -25.12 7.53 2.60
CA VAL A 344 -25.65 8.89 2.61
C VAL A 344 -25.04 9.73 1.49
N GLU A 345 -25.86 10.15 0.53
CA GLU A 345 -25.48 11.24 -0.39
C GLU A 345 -25.31 12.55 0.37
N LEU A 346 -24.05 12.97 0.54
CA LEU A 346 -23.66 14.20 1.24
C LEU A 346 -23.99 15.51 0.47
N THR A 347 -24.71 15.40 -0.65
CA THR A 347 -25.07 16.51 -1.57
C THR A 347 -26.11 17.48 -1.00
N LYS A 348 -26.87 17.07 0.03
CA LYS A 348 -27.99 17.84 0.62
C LYS A 348 -27.49 18.86 1.64
N LYS A 349 -27.16 20.08 1.16
CA LYS A 349 -26.66 21.23 1.96
C LYS A 349 -27.36 21.39 3.32
N ARG A 350 -26.59 21.28 4.42
CA ARG A 350 -26.98 21.71 5.78
C ARG A 350 -25.82 22.45 6.45
N GLY A 351 -25.77 23.76 6.27
CA GLY A 351 -24.72 24.63 6.81
C GLY A 351 -24.63 25.94 6.04
N GLN A 352 -25.25 27.00 6.56
CA GLN A 352 -25.04 28.38 6.11
C GLN A 352 -24.32 29.13 7.23
N GLY A 353 -23.23 29.81 6.89
CA GLY A 353 -22.39 30.52 7.86
C GLY A 353 -20.95 30.65 7.34
N GLU A 354 -20.09 29.73 7.73
CA GLU A 354 -18.63 29.85 7.59
C GLU A 354 -18.08 29.14 6.34
N ARG A 355 -16.99 29.67 5.79
CA ARG A 355 -16.19 29.01 4.76
C ARG A 355 -15.17 28.07 5.39
N LYS A 356 -15.04 26.86 4.85
CA LYS A 356 -14.19 25.79 5.37
C LYS A 356 -12.85 25.74 4.65
N LYS A 357 -11.74 25.82 5.39
CA LYS A 357 -10.36 25.85 4.88
C LYS A 357 -9.80 24.42 4.81
N VAL A 358 -9.76 23.84 3.61
CA VAL A 358 -9.12 22.54 3.36
C VAL A 358 -7.70 22.75 2.85
N VAL A 359 -6.75 21.97 3.36
CA VAL A 359 -5.33 22.07 3.00
C VAL A 359 -4.89 20.76 2.37
N LEU A 360 -4.20 20.81 1.23
CA LEU A 360 -3.57 19.65 0.61
C LEU A 360 -2.05 19.74 0.77
N LEU A 361 -1.45 18.76 1.46
CA LEU A 361 0.00 18.61 1.60
C LEU A 361 0.46 17.53 0.61
N LEU A 362 0.98 17.96 -0.54
CA LEU A 362 1.30 17.08 -1.67
C LEU A 362 2.80 17.13 -1.98
N PRO A 363 3.50 15.98 -2.12
CA PRO A 363 4.96 15.97 -2.17
C PRO A 363 5.56 16.18 -3.56
N PHE A 364 5.22 17.29 -4.20
CA PHE A 364 5.74 17.66 -5.52
C PHE A 364 7.27 17.79 -5.57
N ASN A 365 7.92 18.08 -4.44
CA ASN A 365 9.37 18.17 -4.29
C ASN A 365 10.01 19.15 -5.31
N LEU A 366 9.33 20.25 -5.63
CA LEU A 366 9.63 21.13 -6.77
C LEU A 366 11.04 21.73 -6.73
N ALA A 367 11.57 22.01 -5.54
CA ALA A 367 12.94 22.50 -5.36
C ALA A 367 13.99 21.54 -5.97
N LYS A 368 13.71 20.23 -6.03
CA LYS A 368 14.60 19.24 -6.64
C LYS A 368 14.55 19.27 -8.17
N LEU A 369 13.55 19.93 -8.79
CA LEU A 369 13.33 19.98 -10.24
C LEU A 369 13.93 21.23 -10.92
N GLN A 370 14.28 22.26 -10.15
CA GLN A 370 14.63 23.60 -10.68
C GLN A 370 15.97 23.69 -11.43
N SER A 371 16.74 22.61 -11.54
CA SER A 371 18.12 22.65 -12.05
C SER A 371 18.30 22.43 -13.56
N ASP A 372 17.34 21.81 -14.26
CA ASP A 372 17.48 21.47 -15.69
C ASP A 372 16.12 21.16 -16.35
N THR A 373 15.75 21.90 -17.39
CA THR A 373 14.51 21.70 -18.16
C THR A 373 14.55 20.43 -19.04
N THR A 374 15.72 20.00 -19.50
CA THR A 374 15.88 18.75 -20.26
C THR A 374 15.79 17.54 -19.33
N GLY A 375 16.47 17.60 -18.19
CA GLY A 375 16.36 16.66 -17.08
C GLY A 375 14.94 16.53 -16.51
N MET A 376 14.15 17.60 -16.46
CA MET A 376 12.76 17.54 -15.99
C MET A 376 11.89 16.62 -16.86
N ALA A 377 12.02 16.71 -18.19
CA ALA A 377 11.28 15.85 -19.12
C ALA A 377 11.75 14.37 -19.10
N ALA A 378 12.96 14.10 -18.62
CA ALA A 378 13.45 12.76 -18.34
C ALA A 378 12.93 12.23 -16.99
N ARG A 379 12.96 13.05 -15.93
CA ARG A 379 12.48 12.68 -14.58
C ARG A 379 10.98 12.41 -14.54
N LEU A 380 10.16 13.18 -15.27
CA LEU A 380 8.72 12.89 -15.43
C LEU A 380 8.43 11.54 -16.11
N LYS A 381 9.43 10.87 -16.70
CA LYS A 381 9.30 9.51 -17.26
C LYS A 381 9.80 8.42 -16.31
N THR A 382 10.51 8.76 -15.25
CA THR A 382 11.20 7.78 -14.37
C THR A 382 10.80 7.88 -12.89
N ASP A 383 10.44 9.07 -12.40
CA ASP A 383 10.00 9.30 -11.02
C ASP A 383 8.53 8.89 -10.83
N LYS A 384 8.35 7.63 -10.44
CA LYS A 384 7.04 7.05 -10.13
C LYS A 384 6.32 7.76 -8.99
N PHE A 385 7.03 8.38 -8.03
CA PHE A 385 6.43 9.02 -6.86
C PHE A 385 5.96 10.44 -7.19
N LEU A 386 6.74 11.19 -7.97
CA LEU A 386 6.29 12.45 -8.56
C LEU A 386 5.06 12.24 -9.46
N ASN A 387 5.10 11.23 -10.34
CA ASN A 387 3.96 10.93 -11.22
C ASN A 387 2.69 10.55 -10.43
N MET A 388 2.81 9.67 -9.43
CA MET A 388 1.72 9.35 -8.50
C MET A 388 1.14 10.60 -7.80
N THR A 389 2.01 11.58 -7.48
CA THR A 389 1.61 12.85 -6.87
C THR A 389 0.89 13.78 -7.85
N LEU A 390 1.34 13.83 -9.11
CA LEU A 390 0.71 14.59 -10.17
C LEU A 390 -0.65 14.00 -10.56
N ASP A 391 -0.79 12.67 -10.56
CA ASP A 391 -2.06 11.97 -10.75
C ASP A 391 -3.03 12.26 -9.60
N PHE A 392 -2.59 12.09 -8.34
CA PHE A 392 -3.43 12.44 -7.19
C PHE A 392 -3.86 13.91 -7.21
N TYR A 393 -2.95 14.82 -7.60
CA TYR A 393 -3.26 16.24 -7.77
C TYR A 393 -4.29 16.50 -8.87
N SER A 394 -4.17 15.92 -10.06
CA SER A 394 -5.15 16.13 -11.15
C SER A 394 -6.53 15.62 -10.76
N GLY A 395 -6.60 14.50 -10.02
CA GLY A 395 -7.79 13.99 -9.36
C GLY A 395 -8.41 14.98 -8.38
N ALA A 396 -7.61 15.46 -7.42
CA ALA A 396 -8.03 16.45 -6.45
C ALA A 396 -8.54 17.75 -7.13
N MET A 397 -7.94 18.17 -8.26
CA MET A 397 -8.40 19.36 -8.98
C MET A 397 -9.78 19.16 -9.60
N MET A 398 -10.14 17.94 -10.02
CA MET A 398 -11.52 17.63 -10.43
C MET A 398 -12.48 17.74 -9.24
N ALA A 399 -12.10 17.30 -8.04
CA ALA A 399 -12.93 17.41 -6.85
C ALA A 399 -13.18 18.87 -6.45
N ILE A 400 -12.15 19.72 -6.52
CA ILE A 400 -12.27 21.17 -6.24
C ILE A 400 -13.17 21.86 -7.27
N ASP A 401 -13.06 21.49 -8.55
CA ASP A 401 -13.94 22.03 -9.60
C ASP A 401 -15.41 21.58 -9.41
N SER A 402 -15.65 20.34 -8.97
CA SER A 402 -16.97 19.86 -8.55
C SER A 402 -17.51 20.63 -7.33
N ALA A 403 -16.70 20.84 -6.30
CA ALA A 403 -17.06 21.64 -5.12
C ALA A 403 -17.40 23.11 -5.47
N ARG A 404 -16.65 23.72 -6.39
CA ARG A 404 -16.93 25.06 -6.92
C ARG A 404 -18.25 25.10 -7.70
N THR A 405 -18.51 24.08 -8.52
CA THR A 405 -19.75 23.94 -9.31
C THR A 405 -20.99 23.79 -8.42
N LEU A 406 -20.88 23.02 -7.33
CA LEU A 406 -21.92 22.88 -6.30
C LEU A 406 -22.09 24.13 -5.41
N LYS A 407 -21.27 25.17 -5.60
CA LYS A 407 -21.22 26.41 -4.81
C LYS A 407 -21.12 26.10 -3.31
N LEU A 408 -20.12 25.29 -2.94
CA LEU A 408 -19.84 24.95 -1.54
C LEU A 408 -19.05 26.09 -0.88
N PRO A 409 -19.24 26.33 0.43
CA PRO A 409 -18.47 27.32 1.19
C PRO A 409 -17.11 26.72 1.58
N ILE A 410 -16.23 26.47 0.60
CA ILE A 410 -14.93 25.84 0.82
C ILE A 410 -13.83 26.67 0.15
N ASP A 411 -12.76 26.93 0.88
CA ASP A 411 -11.48 27.44 0.40
C ASP A 411 -10.45 26.31 0.43
N VAL A 412 -9.60 26.23 -0.58
CA VAL A 412 -8.60 25.15 -0.70
C VAL A 412 -7.21 25.72 -0.92
N ALA A 413 -6.29 25.40 -0.02
CA ALA A 413 -4.88 25.73 -0.10
C ALA A 413 -4.05 24.47 -0.40
N ILE A 414 -2.96 24.61 -1.15
CA ILE A 414 -2.15 23.47 -1.62
C ILE A 414 -0.67 23.83 -1.44
N TYR A 415 0.08 22.95 -0.79
CA TYR A 415 1.50 23.18 -0.49
C TYR A 415 2.34 21.97 -0.87
N ASP A 416 3.55 22.24 -1.37
CA ASP A 416 4.57 21.22 -1.56
C ASP A 416 5.12 20.79 -0.20
N SER A 417 4.78 19.57 0.25
CA SER A 417 5.26 19.02 1.52
C SER A 417 6.77 18.71 1.51
N GLN A 418 7.39 18.67 0.32
CA GLN A 418 8.81 18.39 0.07
C GLN A 418 9.31 17.11 0.77
N GLU A 419 8.44 16.10 0.84
CA GLU A 419 8.66 14.97 1.73
C GLU A 419 9.50 13.83 1.14
N THR A 420 10.06 13.05 2.06
CA THR A 420 10.63 11.71 1.89
C THR A 420 9.96 10.77 2.91
N LYS A 421 10.33 9.48 2.93
CA LYS A 421 9.83 8.51 3.92
C LYS A 421 10.07 8.89 5.38
N THR A 422 11.03 9.79 5.66
CA THR A 422 11.51 10.13 7.01
C THR A 422 11.62 11.63 7.29
N THR A 423 11.44 12.50 6.28
CA THR A 423 11.58 13.96 6.41
C THR A 423 10.51 14.69 5.61
N SER A 424 10.16 15.91 6.00
CA SER A 424 9.27 16.80 5.24
C SER A 424 9.44 18.25 5.70
N ASN A 425 8.94 19.21 4.91
CA ASN A 425 8.94 20.64 5.26
C ASN A 425 7.67 21.06 6.05
N ILE A 426 6.87 20.08 6.53
CA ILE A 426 5.51 20.33 7.01
C ILE A 426 5.47 21.20 8.28
N SER A 427 6.41 21.02 9.20
CA SER A 427 6.49 21.87 10.41
C SER A 427 6.66 23.36 10.06
N SER A 428 7.44 23.66 9.02
CA SER A 428 7.59 25.02 8.47
C SER A 428 6.28 25.51 7.86
N LEU A 429 5.61 24.67 7.06
CA LEU A 429 4.33 25.01 6.42
C LEU A 429 3.24 25.29 7.46
N ILE A 430 3.15 24.48 8.52
CA ILE A 430 2.22 24.65 9.65
C ILE A 430 2.40 26.04 10.27
N ALA A 431 3.62 26.44 10.59
CA ALA A 431 3.92 27.73 11.19
C ALA A 431 3.70 28.92 10.24
N GLN A 432 4.12 28.80 8.97
CA GLN A 432 4.08 29.89 7.99
C GLN A 432 2.67 30.18 7.45
N ASN A 433 1.85 29.15 7.26
CA ASN A 433 0.53 29.24 6.60
C ASN A 433 -0.65 29.11 7.56
N LYS A 434 -0.35 29.05 8.86
CA LYS A 434 -1.30 28.83 9.95
C LYS A 434 -2.23 27.64 9.68
N LEU A 435 -1.65 26.46 9.55
CA LEU A 435 -2.43 25.24 9.25
C LEU A 435 -3.23 24.74 10.47
N GLN A 436 -3.02 25.34 11.65
CA GLN A 436 -3.87 25.25 12.83
C GLN A 436 -5.27 25.85 12.60
N GLU A 437 -5.41 26.79 11.67
CA GLU A 437 -6.68 27.43 11.30
C GLU A 437 -7.44 26.66 10.19
N ALA A 438 -7.03 25.44 9.84
CA ALA A 438 -7.68 24.63 8.80
C ALA A 438 -8.78 23.73 9.37
N ASP A 439 -9.86 23.52 8.62
CA ASP A 439 -10.92 22.57 9.00
C ASP A 439 -10.56 21.12 8.63
N ALA A 440 -9.63 20.92 7.69
CA ALA A 440 -9.03 19.62 7.39
C ALA A 440 -7.69 19.73 6.64
N VAL A 441 -6.83 18.73 6.81
CA VAL A 441 -5.61 18.53 6.02
C VAL A 441 -5.67 17.17 5.31
N VAL A 442 -5.54 17.16 3.99
CA VAL A 442 -5.40 15.94 3.17
C VAL A 442 -3.93 15.77 2.80
N GLY A 443 -3.40 14.55 2.98
CA GLY A 443 -1.96 14.34 2.99
C GLY A 443 -1.34 14.65 4.37
N PRO A 444 -0.02 14.51 4.53
CA PRO A 444 0.99 14.04 3.56
C PRO A 444 0.84 12.54 3.19
N PHE A 445 1.69 12.06 2.28
CA PHE A 445 1.54 10.73 1.68
C PHE A 445 2.17 9.60 2.49
N TYR A 446 3.35 9.80 3.08
CA TYR A 446 3.97 8.77 3.94
C TYR A 446 3.43 8.80 5.36
N GLN A 447 3.21 7.61 5.93
CA GLN A 447 2.63 7.41 7.27
C GLN A 447 3.31 8.23 8.37
N ASN A 448 4.64 8.17 8.46
CA ASN A 448 5.44 8.91 9.45
C ASN A 448 5.20 10.43 9.40
N ASN A 449 5.05 10.99 8.19
CA ASN A 449 4.79 12.42 8.02
C ASN A 449 3.33 12.74 8.41
N ALA A 450 2.38 11.85 8.11
CA ALA A 450 0.97 12.04 8.47
C ALA A 450 0.77 12.02 9.99
N GLU A 451 1.47 11.14 10.69
CA GLU A 451 1.49 11.09 12.16
C GLU A 451 2.16 12.32 12.79
N SER A 452 3.28 12.79 12.22
CA SER A 452 3.93 14.03 12.64
C SER A 452 3.01 15.25 12.46
N THR A 453 2.29 15.31 11.33
CA THR A 453 1.30 16.34 11.01
C THR A 453 0.12 16.28 11.97
N ALA A 454 -0.43 15.09 12.20
CA ALA A 454 -1.57 14.88 13.11
C ALA A 454 -1.22 15.31 14.54
N ASN A 455 -0.08 14.87 15.09
CA ASN A 455 0.37 15.29 16.42
C ASN A 455 0.57 16.81 16.50
N SER A 456 1.17 17.43 15.48
CA SER A 456 1.40 18.88 15.42
C SER A 456 0.10 19.71 15.40
N LEU A 457 -1.00 19.12 14.93
CA LEU A 457 -2.31 19.78 14.80
C LEU A 457 -3.37 19.30 15.81
N ARG A 458 -3.07 18.27 16.62
CA ARG A 458 -4.02 17.60 17.52
C ARG A 458 -4.66 18.54 18.53
N LEU A 459 -3.90 19.48 19.09
CA LEU A 459 -4.41 20.48 20.05
C LEU A 459 -5.42 21.47 19.44
N TYR A 460 -5.49 21.54 18.11
CA TYR A 460 -6.40 22.38 17.35
C TYR A 460 -7.57 21.58 16.75
N ASN A 461 -7.65 20.27 17.05
CA ASN A 461 -8.65 19.32 16.54
C ASN A 461 -8.73 19.19 15.00
N VAL A 462 -7.73 19.68 14.25
CA VAL A 462 -7.72 19.61 12.78
C VAL A 462 -7.53 18.15 12.34
N PRO A 463 -8.47 17.56 11.57
CA PRO A 463 -8.33 16.22 11.06
C PRO A 463 -7.25 16.15 9.98
N VAL A 464 -6.42 15.12 10.04
CA VAL A 464 -5.38 14.79 9.05
C VAL A 464 -5.76 13.50 8.36
N ILE A 465 -6.05 13.60 7.06
CA ILE A 465 -6.58 12.54 6.21
C ILE A 465 -5.42 11.94 5.42
N SER A 466 -4.93 10.77 5.86
CA SER A 466 -3.82 10.04 5.22
C SER A 466 -4.33 9.32 3.96
N PRO A 467 -3.93 9.71 2.74
CA PRO A 467 -4.66 9.36 1.51
C PRO A 467 -4.23 8.04 0.85
N LEU A 468 -2.96 7.66 1.03
CA LEU A 468 -2.26 6.60 0.27
C LEU A 468 -1.55 5.55 1.13
N SER A 469 -1.45 5.75 2.44
CA SER A 469 -0.80 4.79 3.35
C SER A 469 -1.64 3.52 3.53
N LYS A 470 -0.96 2.37 3.60
CA LYS A 470 -1.52 1.07 4.05
C LYS A 470 -0.86 0.54 5.33
N ASP A 471 0.11 1.27 5.86
CA ASP A 471 0.87 0.90 7.06
C ASP A 471 -0.02 1.08 8.31
N VAL A 472 0.23 0.33 9.39
CA VAL A 472 -0.53 0.50 10.64
C VAL A 472 -0.15 1.84 11.28
N ALA A 473 -1.12 2.72 11.52
CA ALA A 473 -0.88 3.99 12.19
C ALA A 473 -0.72 3.86 13.71
N ASN A 474 0.17 4.70 14.27
CA ASN A 474 0.11 5.06 15.68
C ASN A 474 -1.26 5.67 16.04
N PRO A 475 -1.81 5.40 17.24
CA PRO A 475 -3.10 5.92 17.66
C PRO A 475 -3.08 7.42 17.95
N ILE A 476 -3.59 8.20 17.02
CA ILE A 476 -3.66 9.67 17.09
C ILE A 476 -5.09 10.08 16.72
N ASP A 477 -5.85 10.67 17.66
CA ASP A 477 -7.30 10.88 17.49
C ASP A 477 -7.68 11.66 16.21
N ASN A 478 -6.91 12.66 15.83
CA ASN A 478 -7.19 13.46 14.63
C ASN A 478 -6.59 12.87 13.33
N LEU A 479 -5.99 11.67 13.36
CA LEU A 479 -5.51 10.98 12.16
C LEU A 479 -6.58 10.01 11.61
N TYR A 480 -6.85 10.13 10.32
CA TYR A 480 -7.82 9.31 9.58
C TYR A 480 -7.11 8.55 8.46
N GLN A 481 -6.90 7.25 8.64
CA GLN A 481 -6.34 6.40 7.58
C GLN A 481 -7.43 6.04 6.58
N THR A 482 -7.26 6.44 5.33
CA THR A 482 -8.32 6.29 4.33
C THR A 482 -8.30 4.97 3.56
N ILE A 483 -7.20 4.20 3.58
CA ILE A 483 -7.17 2.84 3.00
C ILE A 483 -7.33 1.83 4.14
N PRO A 484 -8.23 0.84 4.04
CA PRO A 484 -8.30 -0.27 4.99
C PRO A 484 -6.99 -1.07 5.04
N SER A 485 -6.59 -1.51 6.23
CA SER A 485 -5.44 -2.41 6.38
C SER A 485 -5.74 -3.79 5.78
N ASN A 486 -4.70 -4.54 5.40
CA ASN A 486 -4.86 -5.85 4.77
C ASN A 486 -5.71 -6.81 5.62
N ASP A 487 -5.62 -6.74 6.95
CA ASP A 487 -6.38 -7.62 7.83
C ASP A 487 -7.86 -7.20 7.96
N VAL A 488 -8.17 -5.91 7.83
CA VAL A 488 -9.56 -5.44 7.67
C VAL A 488 -10.16 -5.91 6.34
N VAL A 489 -9.38 -5.83 5.25
CA VAL A 489 -9.77 -6.35 3.92
C VAL A 489 -10.05 -7.86 3.97
N ARG A 490 -9.20 -8.63 4.64
CA ARG A 490 -9.39 -10.08 4.80
C ARG A 490 -10.53 -10.42 5.77
N ASN A 491 -10.68 -9.71 6.89
CA ASN A 491 -11.80 -9.92 7.83
C ASN A 491 -13.15 -9.72 7.14
N ALA A 492 -13.30 -8.64 6.36
CA ALA A 492 -14.56 -8.27 5.71
C ALA A 492 -15.18 -9.42 4.88
N ILE A 493 -14.37 -10.19 4.13
CA ILE A 493 -14.92 -11.33 3.38
C ILE A 493 -15.28 -12.51 4.27
N PHE A 494 -14.52 -12.81 5.33
CA PHE A 494 -14.91 -13.85 6.29
C PHE A 494 -16.19 -13.49 7.05
N ASP A 495 -16.38 -12.22 7.40
CA ASP A 495 -17.56 -11.76 8.11
C ASP A 495 -18.79 -11.71 7.20
N TYR A 496 -18.63 -11.33 5.92
CA TYR A 496 -19.66 -11.52 4.89
C TYR A 496 -20.08 -13.00 4.78
N MET A 497 -19.12 -13.92 4.63
CA MET A 497 -19.40 -15.36 4.50
C MET A 497 -20.12 -15.93 5.73
N ARG A 498 -19.80 -15.43 6.94
CA ARG A 498 -20.51 -15.76 8.19
C ARG A 498 -21.92 -15.19 8.22
N ALA A 499 -22.11 -13.94 7.82
CA ALA A 499 -23.42 -13.27 7.81
C ALA A 499 -24.43 -13.99 6.90
N LYS A 500 -23.97 -14.60 5.80
CA LYS A 500 -24.78 -15.47 4.93
C LYS A 500 -24.95 -16.91 5.45
N ASN A 501 -24.58 -17.22 6.69
CA ASN A 501 -24.57 -18.56 7.30
C ASN A 501 -23.80 -19.60 6.45
N GLY A 502 -22.71 -19.17 5.82
CA GLY A 502 -21.88 -20.00 4.97
C GLY A 502 -21.09 -21.07 5.73
N ASN A 503 -20.92 -22.23 5.09
CA ASN A 503 -19.85 -23.15 5.44
C ASN A 503 -18.54 -22.63 4.80
N ILE A 504 -17.45 -22.57 5.56
CA ILE A 504 -16.19 -21.95 5.09
C ILE A 504 -15.05 -22.97 5.17
N VAL A 505 -14.55 -23.38 4.01
CA VAL A 505 -13.46 -24.36 3.89
C VAL A 505 -12.24 -23.69 3.25
N ALA A 506 -11.06 -23.85 3.85
CA ALA A 506 -9.82 -23.26 3.39
C ALA A 506 -8.93 -24.31 2.68
N VAL A 507 -8.63 -24.07 1.41
CA VAL A 507 -7.61 -24.79 0.63
C VAL A 507 -6.38 -23.88 0.53
N VAL A 508 -5.40 -24.08 1.39
CA VAL A 508 -4.22 -23.21 1.51
C VAL A 508 -2.96 -24.00 1.20
N ASP A 509 -2.09 -23.47 0.35
CA ASP A 509 -0.79 -24.06 0.03
C ASP A 509 0.06 -24.18 1.29
N LYS A 510 0.79 -25.29 1.46
CA LYS A 510 1.71 -25.49 2.59
C LYS A 510 2.72 -24.34 2.73
N LYS A 511 3.08 -23.67 1.62
CA LYS A 511 4.00 -22.52 1.59
C LYS A 511 3.37 -21.18 2.04
N LYS A 512 2.04 -21.06 2.12
CA LYS A 512 1.33 -19.85 2.55
C LYS A 512 1.17 -19.80 4.09
N GLU A 513 2.27 -20.03 4.81
CA GLU A 513 2.30 -20.19 6.28
C GLU A 513 1.70 -19.01 7.05
N SER A 514 1.89 -17.79 6.56
CA SER A 514 1.29 -16.57 7.11
C SER A 514 -0.24 -16.58 7.03
N VAL A 515 -0.80 -17.03 5.90
CA VAL A 515 -2.26 -17.17 5.70
C VAL A 515 -2.81 -18.31 6.56
N ILE A 516 -2.11 -19.45 6.63
CA ILE A 516 -2.49 -20.57 7.51
C ILE A 516 -2.56 -20.09 8.98
N SER A 517 -1.56 -19.32 9.41
CA SER A 517 -1.49 -18.77 10.77
C SER A 517 -2.60 -17.75 11.03
N TYR A 518 -2.80 -16.80 10.11
CA TYR A 518 -3.85 -15.79 10.17
C TYR A 518 -5.26 -16.42 10.27
N ILE A 519 -5.57 -17.40 9.42
CA ILE A 519 -6.87 -18.10 9.46
C ILE A 519 -7.04 -18.86 10.78
N LYS A 520 -6.03 -19.61 11.25
CA LYS A 520 -6.11 -20.36 12.52
C LYS A 520 -6.27 -19.47 13.75
N GLN A 521 -5.66 -18.29 13.76
CA GLN A 521 -5.70 -17.36 14.90
C GLN A 521 -6.98 -16.53 14.92
N ASN A 522 -7.37 -15.97 13.77
CA ASN A 522 -8.44 -14.96 13.69
C ASN A 522 -9.77 -15.55 13.20
N GLN A 523 -9.73 -16.55 12.30
CA GLN A 523 -10.91 -17.03 11.58
C GLN A 523 -11.46 -18.34 12.16
N LYS A 524 -11.97 -18.25 13.39
CA LYS A 524 -12.66 -19.36 14.06
C LYS A 524 -13.80 -19.90 13.18
N GLY A 525 -13.98 -21.23 13.22
CA GLY A 525 -14.98 -21.97 12.45
C GLY A 525 -14.57 -22.35 11.02
N VAL A 526 -13.46 -21.81 10.49
CA VAL A 526 -12.94 -22.20 9.17
C VAL A 526 -12.23 -23.56 9.26
N VAL A 527 -12.63 -24.52 8.42
CA VAL A 527 -12.02 -25.85 8.37
C VAL A 527 -11.01 -25.91 7.22
N PHE A 528 -9.82 -26.46 7.45
CA PHE A 528 -8.83 -26.65 6.39
C PHE A 528 -9.08 -27.97 5.65
N ALA A 529 -9.06 -27.93 4.32
CA ALA A 529 -8.97 -29.14 3.51
C ALA A 529 -7.57 -29.76 3.63
N ALA A 530 -7.51 -31.09 3.63
CA ALA A 530 -6.25 -31.83 3.68
C ALA A 530 -5.45 -31.68 2.37
N LEU A 531 -4.13 -31.75 2.51
CA LEU A 531 -3.21 -31.88 1.39
C LEU A 531 -2.63 -33.29 1.36
N THR A 532 -2.32 -33.79 0.16
CA THR A 532 -1.58 -35.04 -0.04
C THR A 532 -0.14 -34.89 0.47
N GLU A 533 0.57 -36.01 0.65
CA GLU A 533 2.00 -36.02 1.02
C GLU A 533 2.86 -35.21 0.03
N THR A 534 2.47 -35.21 -1.25
CA THR A 534 3.08 -34.43 -2.34
C THR A 534 2.70 -32.94 -2.35
N GLY A 535 1.87 -32.49 -1.41
CA GLY A 535 1.40 -31.09 -1.30
C GLY A 535 0.31 -30.69 -2.29
N GLY A 536 -0.32 -31.65 -2.97
CA GLY A 536 -1.54 -31.44 -3.76
C GLY A 536 -2.79 -31.42 -2.88
N LEU A 537 -3.94 -31.09 -3.44
CA LEU A 537 -5.23 -31.12 -2.72
C LEU A 537 -5.76 -32.56 -2.58
N ASP A 538 -6.19 -32.95 -1.38
CA ASP A 538 -7.07 -34.11 -1.21
C ASP A 538 -8.52 -33.71 -1.59
N VAL A 539 -8.93 -34.15 -2.77
CA VAL A 539 -10.27 -33.90 -3.34
C VAL A 539 -11.37 -34.69 -2.61
N ALA A 540 -11.04 -35.84 -2.01
CA ALA A 540 -12.01 -36.63 -1.24
C ALA A 540 -12.30 -35.95 0.10
N ASN A 541 -11.25 -35.49 0.80
CA ASN A 541 -11.39 -34.69 2.00
C ASN A 541 -12.10 -33.35 1.74
N LEU A 542 -11.74 -32.59 0.70
CA LEU A 542 -12.47 -31.36 0.38
C LEU A 542 -13.96 -31.62 0.20
N LYS A 543 -14.35 -32.68 -0.52
CA LYS A 543 -15.75 -33.02 -0.77
C LYS A 543 -16.51 -33.45 0.49
N SER A 544 -15.86 -34.11 1.45
CA SER A 544 -16.51 -34.47 2.73
C SER A 544 -16.70 -33.29 3.68
N LEU A 545 -15.99 -32.16 3.44
CA LEU A 545 -16.18 -30.90 4.16
C LEU A 545 -17.30 -30.01 3.58
N LEU A 546 -17.88 -30.37 2.43
CA LEU A 546 -18.99 -29.62 1.82
C LEU A 546 -20.35 -30.08 2.36
N LEU A 547 -21.26 -29.13 2.55
CA LEU A 547 -22.59 -29.35 3.12
C LEU A 547 -23.67 -29.02 2.06
N PRO A 548 -24.46 -30.01 1.57
CA PRO A 548 -25.43 -29.80 0.49
C PRO A 548 -26.43 -28.66 0.71
N ASN A 549 -26.91 -28.51 1.95
CA ASN A 549 -27.99 -27.60 2.33
C ASN A 549 -27.50 -26.21 2.78
N ARG A 550 -26.24 -25.84 2.53
CA ARG A 550 -25.69 -24.50 2.79
C ARG A 550 -24.84 -24.01 1.62
N MET A 551 -24.60 -22.70 1.54
CA MET A 551 -23.55 -22.16 0.67
C MET A 551 -22.19 -22.57 1.23
N ASN A 552 -21.33 -23.13 0.37
CA ASN A 552 -19.98 -23.55 0.73
C ASN A 552 -18.97 -22.62 0.07
N TYR A 553 -18.42 -21.71 0.86
CA TYR A 553 -17.34 -20.84 0.44
C TYR A 553 -16.01 -21.55 0.57
N VAL A 554 -15.29 -21.70 -0.55
CA VAL A 554 -13.99 -22.38 -0.57
C VAL A 554 -12.89 -21.36 -0.83
N VAL A 555 -12.21 -20.99 0.26
CA VAL A 555 -11.13 -20.00 0.29
C VAL A 555 -9.85 -20.66 -0.21
N MET A 556 -9.41 -20.29 -1.41
CA MET A 556 -8.29 -20.89 -2.12
C MET A 556 -7.06 -19.97 -2.11
N GLU A 557 -6.01 -20.35 -1.39
CA GLU A 557 -4.82 -19.55 -1.18
C GLU A 557 -3.56 -20.32 -1.59
N THR A 558 -3.29 -20.35 -2.89
CA THR A 558 -2.14 -21.02 -3.52
C THR A 558 -1.71 -20.29 -4.80
N GLY A 559 -0.42 -20.34 -5.12
CA GLY A 559 0.15 -19.94 -6.41
C GLY A 559 0.49 -21.13 -7.33
N ASN A 560 -0.01 -22.33 -7.00
CA ASN A 560 0.26 -23.56 -7.75
C ASN A 560 -0.87 -23.83 -8.75
N THR A 561 -0.60 -23.63 -10.04
CA THR A 561 -1.57 -23.80 -11.14
C THR A 561 -2.24 -25.18 -11.16
N ALA A 562 -1.53 -26.24 -10.77
CA ALA A 562 -2.10 -27.58 -10.69
C ALA A 562 -3.08 -27.71 -9.51
N MET A 563 -2.77 -27.12 -8.35
CA MET A 563 -3.71 -27.07 -7.22
C MET A 563 -4.95 -26.24 -7.57
N ILE A 564 -4.78 -25.08 -8.20
CA ILE A 564 -5.89 -24.22 -8.66
C ILE A 564 -6.82 -24.99 -9.62
N LYS A 565 -6.26 -25.64 -10.65
CA LYS A 565 -7.02 -26.51 -11.58
C LYS A 565 -7.78 -27.63 -10.84
N THR A 566 -7.17 -28.19 -9.81
CA THR A 566 -7.76 -29.29 -9.01
C THR A 566 -8.91 -28.78 -8.14
N VAL A 567 -8.76 -27.62 -7.49
CA VAL A 567 -9.84 -26.93 -6.75
C VAL A 567 -10.99 -26.61 -7.69
N ILE A 568 -10.73 -25.90 -8.78
CA ILE A 568 -11.77 -25.50 -9.74
C ILE A 568 -12.56 -26.71 -10.23
N LYS A 569 -11.88 -27.79 -10.65
CA LYS A 569 -12.56 -29.03 -11.05
C LYS A 569 -13.37 -29.66 -9.91
N ALA A 570 -12.79 -29.75 -8.70
CA ALA A 570 -13.47 -30.35 -7.55
C ALA A 570 -14.77 -29.61 -7.19
N LEU A 571 -14.78 -28.27 -7.29
CA LEU A 571 -15.96 -27.44 -7.03
C LEU A 571 -16.98 -27.52 -8.19
N THR A 572 -16.55 -27.45 -9.45
CA THR A 572 -17.48 -27.60 -10.60
C THR A 572 -18.12 -28.99 -10.63
N ASP A 573 -17.42 -30.05 -10.18
CA ASP A 573 -18.04 -31.36 -9.98
C ASP A 573 -19.03 -31.38 -8.79
N ALA A 574 -18.79 -30.59 -7.74
CA ALA A 574 -19.64 -30.49 -6.55
C ALA A 574 -20.89 -29.62 -6.72
N GLN A 575 -20.92 -28.70 -7.69
CA GLN A 575 -22.10 -27.88 -8.03
C GLN A 575 -23.35 -28.71 -8.36
N LYS A 576 -23.19 -30.00 -8.68
CA LYS A 576 -24.27 -30.97 -8.93
C LYS A 576 -25.04 -31.38 -7.67
N THR A 577 -24.47 -31.15 -6.48
CA THR A 577 -25.01 -31.63 -5.19
C THR A 577 -24.97 -30.60 -4.06
N CYS A 578 -24.09 -29.59 -4.16
CA CYS A 578 -23.87 -28.57 -3.13
C CYS A 578 -23.81 -27.18 -3.78
N GLN A 579 -24.35 -26.17 -3.09
CA GLN A 579 -24.06 -24.78 -3.45
C GLN A 579 -22.62 -24.47 -3.07
N VAL A 580 -21.78 -24.10 -4.03
CA VAL A 580 -20.35 -23.80 -3.82
C VAL A 580 -19.98 -22.46 -4.48
N GLN A 581 -19.10 -21.71 -3.85
CA GLN A 581 -18.53 -20.46 -4.39
C GLN A 581 -17.02 -20.43 -4.12
N LEU A 582 -16.22 -20.09 -5.14
CA LEU A 582 -14.76 -19.98 -5.02
C LEU A 582 -14.41 -18.60 -4.43
N VAL A 583 -13.49 -18.56 -3.48
CA VAL A 583 -13.09 -17.33 -2.77
C VAL A 583 -11.56 -17.19 -2.77
N ILE A 584 -11.05 -15.97 -2.92
CA ILE A 584 -9.64 -15.61 -2.67
C ILE A 584 -9.58 -14.40 -1.73
N LEU A 585 -8.50 -14.28 -0.93
CA LEU A 585 -8.33 -13.21 0.05
C LEU A 585 -7.51 -12.03 -0.48
N GLU A 586 -6.75 -12.25 -1.54
CA GLU A 586 -5.89 -11.28 -2.21
C GLU A 586 -5.80 -11.58 -3.72
N GLN A 587 -5.39 -10.61 -4.54
CA GLN A 587 -5.24 -10.80 -5.99
C GLN A 587 -4.23 -11.91 -6.30
N ASN A 588 -4.61 -12.85 -7.16
CA ASN A 588 -3.83 -14.03 -7.47
C ASN A 588 -3.54 -14.10 -8.98
N SER A 589 -2.36 -13.64 -9.39
CA SER A 589 -1.96 -13.54 -10.80
C SER A 589 -1.81 -14.89 -11.52
N THR A 590 -1.86 -16.02 -10.81
CA THR A 590 -1.97 -17.34 -11.45
C THR A 590 -3.35 -17.56 -12.09
N LEU A 591 -4.39 -16.86 -11.61
CA LEU A 591 -5.74 -16.90 -12.20
C LEU A 591 -5.84 -16.15 -13.54
N ASP A 592 -4.93 -15.21 -13.79
CA ASP A 592 -4.86 -14.43 -15.03
C ASP A 592 -4.11 -15.16 -16.16
N THR A 593 -3.69 -16.41 -15.94
CA THR A 593 -2.94 -17.23 -16.92
C THR A 593 -3.88 -17.94 -17.90
N ASP A 594 -3.39 -18.18 -19.12
CA ASP A 594 -4.10 -18.96 -20.15
C ASP A 594 -4.33 -20.44 -19.72
N GLU A 595 -3.57 -20.92 -18.75
CA GLU A 595 -3.80 -22.19 -18.08
C GLU A 595 -5.12 -22.24 -17.27
N ILE A 596 -5.69 -21.11 -16.86
CA ILE A 596 -6.91 -21.04 -16.03
C ILE A 596 -8.10 -20.52 -16.87
N SER A 597 -9.13 -21.35 -17.00
CA SER A 597 -10.35 -20.99 -17.73
C SER A 597 -11.19 -19.99 -16.93
N PHE A 598 -11.25 -18.75 -17.40
CA PHE A 598 -12.08 -17.67 -16.83
C PHE A 598 -13.56 -18.06 -16.71
N ASP A 599 -14.12 -18.75 -17.71
CA ASP A 599 -15.49 -19.29 -17.66
C ASP A 599 -15.76 -20.14 -16.42
N ASN A 600 -14.75 -20.86 -15.91
CA ASN A 600 -14.91 -21.68 -14.71
C ASN A 600 -14.80 -20.85 -13.42
N LEU A 601 -14.05 -19.73 -13.43
CA LEU A 601 -14.07 -18.75 -12.35
C LEU A 601 -15.45 -18.07 -12.27
N VAL A 602 -16.04 -17.72 -13.41
CA VAL A 602 -17.41 -17.19 -13.53
C VAL A 602 -18.46 -18.21 -13.07
N LYS A 603 -18.39 -19.47 -13.51
CA LYS A 603 -19.31 -20.55 -13.07
C LYS A 603 -19.24 -20.79 -11.56
N LEU A 604 -18.07 -20.61 -10.95
CA LEU A 604 -17.86 -20.72 -9.51
C LEU A 604 -18.09 -19.39 -8.76
N LYS A 605 -18.57 -18.34 -9.47
CA LYS A 605 -18.77 -16.97 -9.00
C LYS A 605 -17.61 -16.47 -8.14
N LEU A 606 -16.38 -16.58 -8.65
CA LEU A 606 -15.15 -16.22 -7.94
C LEU A 606 -15.32 -14.86 -7.23
N MET A 607 -15.18 -14.90 -5.90
CA MET A 607 -15.42 -13.78 -5.00
C MET A 607 -14.14 -13.36 -4.27
N TYR A 608 -13.95 -12.05 -4.09
CA TYR A 608 -12.77 -11.49 -3.44
C TYR A 608 -13.07 -10.13 -2.78
N PRO A 609 -12.34 -9.75 -1.71
CA PRO A 609 -12.45 -8.42 -1.13
C PRO A 609 -11.61 -7.42 -1.94
N SER A 610 -12.08 -6.17 -2.02
CA SER A 610 -11.37 -5.08 -2.70
C SER A 610 -11.55 -3.74 -1.99
N VAL A 611 -10.54 -2.87 -2.06
CA VAL A 611 -10.61 -1.48 -1.57
C VAL A 611 -11.18 -0.51 -2.61
N THR A 612 -11.32 -0.96 -3.85
CA THR A 612 -11.89 -0.22 -4.99
C THR A 612 -12.86 -1.10 -5.78
N ARG A 613 -13.95 -0.53 -6.29
CA ARG A 613 -14.79 -1.17 -7.33
C ARG A 613 -14.57 -0.50 -8.68
N ASP A 614 -14.90 -1.21 -9.76
CA ASP A 614 -15.38 -0.55 -10.97
C ASP A 614 -16.87 -0.21 -10.81
N SER A 615 -17.34 0.75 -11.60
CA SER A 615 -18.74 1.17 -11.60
C SER A 615 -19.14 1.77 -12.95
N ASP A 616 -20.35 1.41 -13.38
CA ASP A 616 -21.07 1.96 -14.53
C ASP A 616 -22.00 3.14 -14.15
N ASP A 617 -22.00 3.57 -12.87
CA ASP A 617 -22.84 4.68 -12.38
C ASP A 617 -22.68 5.94 -13.26
N GLN A 618 -23.80 6.63 -13.53
CA GLN A 618 -23.78 7.79 -14.42
C GLN A 618 -22.84 8.91 -13.92
N SER A 619 -22.71 9.07 -12.60
CA SER A 619 -21.74 9.98 -11.95
C SER A 619 -20.29 9.60 -12.23
N VAL A 620 -19.97 8.30 -12.17
CA VAL A 620 -18.65 7.72 -12.47
C VAL A 620 -18.32 7.88 -13.95
N SER A 621 -19.29 7.61 -14.83
CA SER A 621 -19.17 7.83 -16.27
C SER A 621 -18.94 9.31 -16.62
N ILE A 622 -19.60 10.24 -15.93
CA ILE A 622 -19.36 11.69 -16.07
C ILE A 622 -17.95 12.05 -15.58
N PHE A 623 -17.51 11.59 -14.41
CA PHE A 623 -16.14 11.86 -13.92
C PHE A 623 -15.07 11.33 -14.89
N LYS A 624 -15.18 10.06 -15.31
CA LYS A 624 -14.23 9.42 -16.25
C LYS A 624 -14.20 10.15 -17.61
N LYS A 625 -15.32 10.75 -18.05
CA LYS A 625 -15.42 11.61 -19.26
C LYS A 625 -14.78 12.98 -19.07
N GLU A 626 -15.16 13.73 -18.04
CA GLU A 626 -14.69 15.12 -17.84
C GLU A 626 -13.20 15.15 -17.45
N TYR A 627 -12.72 14.18 -16.67
CA TYR A 627 -11.28 14.01 -16.43
C TYR A 627 -10.53 13.82 -17.76
N LYS A 628 -11.06 13.02 -18.69
CA LYS A 628 -10.44 12.81 -20.01
C LYS A 628 -10.49 14.06 -20.89
N LEU A 629 -11.58 14.83 -20.85
CA LEU A 629 -11.67 16.09 -21.59
C LEU A 629 -10.62 17.11 -21.10
N LYS A 630 -10.38 17.17 -19.78
CA LYS A 630 -9.38 18.05 -19.16
C LYS A 630 -7.94 17.55 -19.38
N ASN A 631 -7.64 16.31 -18.98
CA ASN A 631 -6.28 15.76 -18.87
C ASN A 631 -5.82 14.93 -20.08
N LYS A 632 -6.69 14.72 -21.09
CA LYS A 632 -6.47 13.94 -22.33
C LYS A 632 -6.24 12.44 -22.17
N ALA A 633 -5.92 11.96 -20.97
CA ALA A 633 -5.94 10.55 -20.57
C ALA A 633 -7.17 10.21 -19.72
N TYR A 634 -7.54 8.93 -19.61
CA TYR A 634 -8.49 8.48 -18.58
C TYR A 634 -7.84 8.59 -17.17
N PRO A 635 -8.63 8.73 -16.08
CA PRO A 635 -8.07 8.68 -14.74
C PRO A 635 -7.49 7.28 -14.47
N ASN A 636 -6.33 7.24 -13.80
CA ASN A 636 -5.81 6.02 -13.19
C ASN A 636 -6.20 5.98 -11.70
N THR A 637 -5.87 4.88 -11.00
CA THR A 637 -6.25 4.69 -9.60
C THR A 637 -5.80 5.83 -8.67
N TYR A 638 -4.65 6.46 -8.92
CA TYR A 638 -4.19 7.59 -8.10
C TYR A 638 -4.97 8.87 -8.40
N ALA A 639 -5.33 9.11 -9.66
CA ALA A 639 -6.22 10.20 -10.04
C ALA A 639 -7.65 10.01 -9.51
N THR A 640 -8.22 8.80 -9.56
CA THR A 640 -9.51 8.57 -8.90
C THR A 640 -9.39 8.73 -7.39
N ARG A 641 -8.33 8.21 -6.76
CA ARG A 641 -8.08 8.35 -5.32
C ARG A 641 -7.94 9.82 -4.88
N GLY A 642 -7.31 10.64 -5.72
CA GLY A 642 -7.18 12.08 -5.54
C GLY A 642 -8.53 12.80 -5.56
N PHE A 643 -9.42 12.42 -6.49
CA PHE A 643 -10.80 12.91 -6.50
C PHE A 643 -11.55 12.44 -5.26
N ASP A 644 -11.61 11.13 -5.03
CA ASP A 644 -12.42 10.49 -4.00
C ASP A 644 -12.09 11.00 -2.59
N VAL A 645 -10.80 10.99 -2.19
CA VAL A 645 -10.39 11.44 -0.84
C VAL A 645 -10.63 12.94 -0.64
N THR A 646 -10.35 13.76 -1.66
CA THR A 646 -10.51 15.22 -1.55
C THR A 646 -11.99 15.60 -1.54
N PHE A 647 -12.81 14.99 -2.40
CA PHE A 647 -14.25 15.24 -2.47
C PHE A 647 -14.96 14.74 -1.22
N ASP A 648 -14.66 13.53 -0.73
CA ASP A 648 -15.24 12.99 0.51
C ASP A 648 -14.92 13.88 1.72
N THR A 649 -13.67 14.36 1.81
CA THR A 649 -13.26 15.29 2.87
C THR A 649 -14.03 16.61 2.82
N MET A 650 -14.17 17.20 1.63
CA MET A 650 -14.96 18.41 1.42
C MET A 650 -16.46 18.21 1.71
N MET A 651 -17.01 17.05 1.32
CA MET A 651 -18.41 16.69 1.56
C MET A 651 -18.71 16.53 3.05
N ARG A 652 -17.83 15.89 3.82
CA ARG A 652 -17.96 15.74 5.28
C ARG A 652 -18.00 17.09 6.01
N LEU A 653 -17.12 18.03 5.64
CA LEU A 653 -17.06 19.36 6.27
C LEU A 653 -18.31 20.24 6.07
N VAL A 654 -19.13 19.99 5.04
CA VAL A 654 -20.33 20.80 4.73
C VAL A 654 -21.65 20.21 5.25
N GLN A 655 -21.59 19.21 6.14
CA GLN A 655 -22.77 18.59 6.77
C GLN A 655 -23.30 19.32 8.02
N GLY A 656 -22.65 20.40 8.45
CA GLY A 656 -23.03 21.13 9.67
C GLY A 656 -22.68 20.36 10.96
N LYS A 657 -21.70 19.46 10.88
CA LYS A 657 -21.15 18.64 11.97
C LYS A 657 -19.63 18.72 11.97
N THR A 658 -18.99 18.29 13.05
CA THR A 658 -17.54 18.07 13.06
C THR A 658 -17.13 16.96 12.09
N TYR A 659 -15.88 16.98 11.63
CA TYR A 659 -15.37 15.92 10.76
C TYR A 659 -15.49 14.54 11.42
N GLN A 660 -15.17 14.43 12.72
CA GLN A 660 -15.27 13.17 13.46
C GLN A 660 -16.71 12.62 13.48
N GLU A 661 -17.71 13.44 13.82
CA GLU A 661 -19.11 12.98 13.80
C GLU A 661 -19.54 12.49 12.41
N THR A 662 -19.07 13.10 11.33
CA THR A 662 -19.38 12.59 9.99
C THR A 662 -18.59 11.32 9.65
N ALA A 663 -17.35 11.18 10.13
CA ALA A 663 -16.54 9.98 9.94
C ALA A 663 -17.16 8.78 10.68
N ASP A 664 -17.57 8.96 11.93
CA ASP A 664 -18.15 7.92 12.79
C ASP A 664 -19.59 7.53 12.38
N LEU A 665 -20.37 8.44 11.78
CA LEU A 665 -21.79 8.22 11.47
C LEU A 665 -22.12 7.96 9.99
N MET A 666 -21.24 8.29 9.03
CA MET A 666 -21.58 8.28 7.60
C MET A 666 -20.67 7.36 6.79
N THR A 667 -21.27 6.31 6.21
CA THR A 667 -20.65 5.53 5.14
C THR A 667 -20.89 6.24 3.81
N THR A 668 -19.83 6.44 3.04
CA THR A 668 -19.89 7.02 1.69
C THR A 668 -19.22 6.11 0.68
N GLN A 669 -19.63 6.24 -0.57
CA GLN A 669 -18.92 5.73 -1.74
C GLN A 669 -18.71 6.92 -2.68
N GLN A 670 -17.55 6.97 -3.32
CA GLN A 670 -17.23 7.95 -4.34
C GLN A 670 -17.08 7.22 -5.69
N VAL A 671 -16.09 7.54 -6.52
CA VAL A 671 -15.97 6.99 -7.87
C VAL A 671 -15.55 5.51 -7.83
N ASP A 672 -14.37 5.22 -7.25
CA ASP A 672 -13.87 3.85 -7.10
C ASP A 672 -13.89 3.41 -5.61
N ASN A 673 -13.82 4.35 -4.66
CA ASN A 673 -13.49 4.07 -3.25
C ASN A 673 -14.68 4.20 -2.26
N LYS A 674 -14.67 3.37 -1.20
CA LYS A 674 -15.65 3.34 -0.09
C LYS A 674 -15.01 3.89 1.18
N PHE A 675 -15.69 4.80 1.89
CA PHE A 675 -15.21 5.37 3.15
C PHE A 675 -16.23 5.15 4.27
N GLN A 676 -15.91 4.20 5.14
CA GLN A 676 -16.61 3.90 6.37
C GLN A 676 -15.56 3.91 7.48
N PHE A 677 -15.43 5.02 8.20
CA PHE A 677 -14.43 5.10 9.26
C PHE A 677 -14.89 4.35 10.51
N TYR A 678 -13.93 3.99 11.34
CA TYR A 678 -14.14 3.57 12.71
C TYR A 678 -13.00 4.09 13.57
N LYS A 679 -13.30 4.47 14.82
CA LYS A 679 -12.29 4.72 15.83
C LYS A 679 -11.67 3.39 16.27
N LYS A 680 -10.33 3.30 16.25
CA LYS A 680 -9.59 2.12 16.75
C LYS A 680 -9.60 2.11 18.27
N GLU A 681 -9.56 0.93 18.88
CA GLU A 681 -9.58 0.77 20.35
C GLU A 681 -8.37 1.42 21.04
N ASP A 682 -7.20 1.43 20.37
CA ASP A 682 -5.98 2.09 20.84
C ASP A 682 -6.00 3.62 20.60
N GLY A 683 -6.84 4.10 19.68
CA GLY A 683 -7.03 5.52 19.35
C GLY A 683 -6.80 5.85 17.86
N GLY A 684 -7.28 7.03 17.43
CA GLY A 684 -7.30 7.42 16.01
C GLY A 684 -8.30 6.64 15.16
N HIS A 685 -8.42 7.00 13.88
CA HIS A 685 -9.46 6.49 12.99
C HIS A 685 -8.88 5.77 11.76
N ALA A 686 -9.50 4.67 11.36
CA ALA A 686 -9.16 3.92 10.16
C ALA A 686 -10.40 3.62 9.32
N ASN A 687 -10.22 3.41 8.01
CA ASN A 687 -11.29 3.02 7.11
C ASN A 687 -11.52 1.50 7.15
N LYS A 688 -12.78 1.06 7.20
CA LYS A 688 -13.23 -0.32 6.99
C LYS A 688 -14.15 -0.49 5.77
N GLY A 689 -14.27 0.55 4.95
CA GLY A 689 -14.98 0.52 3.66
C GLY A 689 -14.29 -0.43 2.67
N VAL A 690 -14.80 -1.65 2.61
CA VAL A 690 -14.38 -2.72 1.70
C VAL A 690 -15.56 -3.11 0.82
N TYR A 691 -15.27 -3.43 -0.44
CA TYR A 691 -16.20 -4.05 -1.38
C TYR A 691 -15.98 -5.56 -1.36
N ILE A 692 -17.05 -6.36 -1.26
CA ILE A 692 -16.98 -7.79 -1.57
C ILE A 692 -17.44 -7.93 -3.01
N LEU A 693 -16.53 -8.31 -3.91
CA LEU A 693 -16.80 -8.35 -5.35
C LEU A 693 -16.84 -9.80 -5.84
N TYR A 694 -17.68 -10.09 -6.83
CA TYR A 694 -17.73 -11.40 -7.48
C TYR A 694 -18.02 -11.27 -8.98
N TYR A 695 -17.54 -12.24 -9.76
CA TYR A 695 -17.90 -12.37 -11.18
C TYR A 695 -19.27 -13.04 -11.32
N ASP A 696 -20.19 -12.41 -12.03
CA ASP A 696 -21.52 -12.94 -12.30
C ASP A 696 -21.65 -13.54 -13.71
N SER A 697 -22.74 -14.26 -13.98
CA SER A 697 -22.94 -15.07 -15.21
C SER A 697 -22.97 -14.28 -16.53
N ASP A 698 -23.06 -12.95 -16.47
CA ASP A 698 -22.97 -12.03 -17.60
C ASP A 698 -21.53 -11.52 -17.87
N LEU A 699 -20.53 -12.12 -17.21
CA LEU A 699 -19.11 -11.73 -17.22
C LEU A 699 -18.81 -10.38 -16.55
N THR A 700 -19.79 -9.73 -15.92
CA THR A 700 -19.58 -8.48 -15.18
C THR A 700 -19.14 -8.75 -13.73
N LEU A 701 -18.52 -7.74 -13.12
CA LEU A 701 -18.10 -7.75 -11.72
C LEU A 701 -19.14 -7.00 -10.88
N LYS A 702 -19.65 -7.62 -9.81
CA LYS A 702 -20.74 -7.05 -8.99
C LYS A 702 -20.36 -7.00 -7.50
N GLU A 703 -20.84 -5.99 -6.78
CA GLU A 703 -20.78 -5.95 -5.33
C GLU A 703 -21.78 -6.95 -4.74
N ALA A 704 -21.35 -7.71 -3.74
CA ALA A 704 -22.15 -8.66 -2.99
C ALA A 704 -22.70 -7.98 -1.72
N ASN A 705 -24.02 -7.89 -1.64
CA ASN A 705 -24.76 -7.33 -0.52
C ASN A 705 -25.26 -8.44 0.40
#